data_AF-A0AAV1LPJ2-F1
#
_entry.id   AF-A0AAV1LPJ2-F1
#
_cell.length_a   1.000
_cell.length_b   1.000
_cell.length_c   1.000
_cell.angle_alpha   90.00
_cell.angle_beta   90.00
_cell.angle_gamma   90.00
#
_symmetry.space_group_name_H-M   'P 1'
#
loop_
_entity.id
_entity.type
_entity.pdbx_description
1 polymer ?
#
loop_
_entity_poly.entity_id
_entity_poly.type
_entity_poly.pdbx_seq_one_letter_code
_entity_poly.pdbx_strand_id
1 'polypeptide(L)'
;MQVDFSTNPITSYSLLVQYITEAADLFIPSKKPHSKNLSSPPWWDAECTTMIKRRKAAEKLYNHCMTTDNFIQFQKTSAQTRRLLSKKKKNGWKKFCESLSPNSPVTIVWKNIKKFRGSLLSDSNISDNSLPWLEVFSDMLAPPFVPNEYTICPPIPVPSYINNNEIIFSLSELQSVLSGLKSSSPGEDGIPYACLCKLSLKGKLILLQILNNIYISSNIPLSWSNQIVIPILKPGKDPKEASSYRPIALSSTFCKILEHLIKNRLEWFLEHNNILAKSQFGFRKGKSTLDSLSILTTDIRLAFSKNEYLVGCFLDISSAYDSVLLPVLRQKMLHLNIPAKTVHFIYNLFMGRSIKIRNKGMLTSPRTIWKGLPQGSVLSPILYNIYIYDLEHSISSFCDILQYADDLAIYVTAPDILTASHHLNRGLYYLNQWLTDHGLSLSASKSKTITFSRKRVFPTIDISYNGESIPVVNKVKFLGIFLDCHMTGTAHFNYICDKCEKGVNILRSLSGVWWGSHPMCQKILYNAIIRSHFDYGSFLLEPCNKSALNRLDVIQARCLRIITGAMKSTPKNALQVECADPPLSLRRQFLADRFLSKTLQLSSHPLHRKLESLLLLAVNNSYWFNKSWPPILKSLNRLKNIGYPCVTSLILPYFETSYEAILINPKITLNLNINKNSPTANRTFYNLVAKKWSDWLYIFTDASKLSPFKCVGSAVWIPKYKIVLNYRCPPQASVFTGEAVAIYEAISYILSHKIPKSVIFTDSKSCLMSLQSNIFKMNSISPLILKIKELILNCNKSGLDVEIVWIPSHCGIEGNEQADSWAKGAVDTGCPSHLMIYSHDLMSLAQIELKNSWNREWSTSRHIKGCHFGKIQPQIPPKPWFFKFSFLNKQITSTICRLRLGHACTPVFLAKIRIKDHSLCECGLDEGTPDHIFFNCQNHPISLYDILPNTIPRPMNINSLLTIPNSIYVNMISKYIQMYNIKL
;
A
#
# COMPACT_ATOMS: atom_id res chain seq x y z
N MET A 1 -9.60 -2.78 -43.72
CA MET A 1 -9.44 -1.46 -44.37
C MET A 1 -8.08 -0.88 -43.96
N GLN A 2 -7.22 -0.56 -44.93
CA GLN A 2 -6.04 0.27 -44.75
C GLN A 2 -6.51 1.73 -44.82
N VAL A 3 -6.52 2.44 -43.70
CA VAL A 3 -6.77 3.88 -43.64
C VAL A 3 -5.42 4.55 -43.42
N ASP A 4 -5.16 5.59 -44.21
CA ASP A 4 -3.92 6.35 -44.18
C ASP A 4 -3.97 7.38 -43.04
N PHE A 5 -3.37 7.06 -41.88
CA PHE A 5 -3.32 7.91 -40.68
C PHE A 5 -2.22 9.00 -40.77
N SER A 6 -1.82 9.39 -41.99
CA SER A 6 -0.61 10.18 -42.26
C SER A 6 -0.85 11.69 -42.42
N THR A 7 -2.08 12.17 -42.64
CA THR A 7 -2.29 13.55 -43.14
C THR A 7 -2.61 14.59 -42.06
N ASN A 8 -3.23 14.24 -40.92
CA ASN A 8 -3.40 15.14 -39.77
C ASN A 8 -3.59 14.36 -38.44
N PRO A 9 -2.82 14.66 -37.37
CA PRO A 9 -2.92 13.93 -36.10
C PRO A 9 -4.27 14.09 -35.39
N ILE A 10 -4.91 15.26 -35.52
CA ILE A 10 -6.19 15.56 -34.86
C ILE A 10 -7.33 14.77 -35.53
N THR A 11 -7.36 14.73 -36.87
CA THR A 11 -8.37 13.96 -37.60
C THR A 11 -8.23 12.47 -37.34
N SER A 12 -6.99 11.97 -37.31
CA SER A 12 -6.65 10.59 -36.97
C SER A 12 -7.12 10.21 -35.56
N TYR A 13 -6.94 11.10 -34.59
CA TYR A 13 -7.45 10.92 -33.23
C TYR A 13 -8.98 10.87 -33.20
N SER A 14 -9.66 11.83 -33.82
CA SER A 14 -11.13 11.87 -33.86
C SER A 14 -11.72 10.62 -34.50
N LEU A 15 -11.11 10.14 -35.60
CA LEU A 15 -11.52 8.91 -36.28
C LEU A 15 -11.35 7.68 -35.39
N LEU A 16 -10.24 7.59 -34.63
CA LEU A 16 -10.04 6.49 -33.69
C LEU A 16 -11.09 6.51 -32.57
N VAL A 17 -11.42 7.68 -32.02
CA VAL A 17 -12.48 7.83 -31.00
C VAL A 17 -13.82 7.40 -31.56
N GLN A 18 -14.15 7.81 -32.78
CA GLN A 18 -15.37 7.40 -33.47
C GLN A 18 -15.45 5.87 -33.62
N TYR A 19 -14.41 5.23 -34.16
CA TYR A 19 -14.42 3.77 -34.34
C TYR A 19 -14.51 2.99 -33.02
N ILE A 20 -13.85 3.46 -31.96
CA ILE A 20 -13.98 2.84 -30.64
C ILE A 20 -15.41 2.97 -30.11
N THR A 21 -16.05 4.12 -30.36
CA THR A 21 -17.43 4.39 -29.93
C THR A 21 -18.42 3.54 -30.72
N GLU A 22 -18.29 3.49 -32.05
CA GLU A 22 -19.12 2.63 -32.91
C GLU A 22 -18.99 1.15 -32.53
N ALA A 23 -17.75 0.67 -32.31
CA ALA A 23 -17.54 -0.70 -31.83
C ALA A 23 -18.14 -0.92 -30.44
N ALA A 24 -18.07 0.07 -29.54
CA ALA A 24 -18.69 -0.01 -28.23
C ALA A 24 -20.22 -0.09 -28.34
N ASP A 25 -20.84 0.74 -29.17
CA ASP A 25 -22.29 0.75 -29.36
C ASP A 25 -22.81 -0.53 -30.03
N LEU A 26 -22.04 -1.13 -30.93
CA LEU A 26 -22.38 -2.40 -31.59
C LEU A 26 -22.26 -3.62 -30.66
N PHE A 27 -21.24 -3.66 -29.79
CA PHE A 27 -20.89 -4.88 -29.03
C PHE A 27 -21.15 -4.79 -27.51
N ILE A 28 -21.38 -3.61 -26.95
CA ILE A 28 -21.65 -3.41 -25.52
C ILE A 28 -23.16 -3.18 -25.31
N PRO A 29 -23.89 -4.10 -24.65
CA PRO A 29 -25.33 -3.96 -24.48
C PRO A 29 -25.67 -2.73 -23.63
N SER A 30 -26.51 -1.84 -24.18
CA SER A 30 -27.01 -0.68 -23.47
C SER A 30 -28.01 -1.10 -22.38
N LYS A 31 -27.82 -0.60 -21.16
CA LYS A 31 -28.82 -0.71 -20.09
C LYS A 31 -29.48 0.65 -19.90
N LYS A 32 -30.80 0.72 -20.05
CA LYS A 32 -31.57 1.90 -19.63
C LYS A 32 -31.22 2.21 -18.16
N PRO A 33 -31.00 3.48 -17.79
CA PRO A 33 -30.88 3.84 -16.38
C PRO A 33 -32.17 3.37 -15.71
N HIS A 34 -32.08 2.39 -14.80
CA HIS A 34 -33.24 2.00 -14.01
C HIS A 34 -33.80 3.28 -13.38
N SER A 35 -35.10 3.54 -13.57
CA SER A 35 -35.82 4.39 -12.64
C SER A 35 -35.45 3.89 -11.24
N LYS A 36 -35.07 4.79 -10.33
CA LYS A 36 -34.66 4.45 -8.97
C LYS A 36 -35.87 3.89 -8.18
N ASN A 37 -36.46 2.78 -8.60
CA ASN A 37 -37.22 1.94 -7.70
C ASN A 37 -36.19 1.39 -6.72
N LEU A 38 -36.10 2.05 -5.55
CA LEU A 38 -35.24 1.63 -4.47
C LEU A 38 -35.50 0.15 -4.24
N SER A 39 -34.51 -0.70 -4.53
CA SER A 39 -34.65 -2.12 -4.23
C SER A 39 -34.96 -2.24 -2.75
N SER A 40 -36.06 -2.92 -2.41
CA SER A 40 -36.41 -3.20 -1.03
C SER A 40 -35.17 -3.74 -0.30
N PRO A 41 -34.94 -3.35 0.96
CA PRO A 41 -33.77 -3.81 1.67
C PRO A 41 -33.83 -5.35 1.77
N PRO A 42 -32.68 -6.04 1.73
CA PRO A 42 -32.60 -7.50 1.59
C PRO A 42 -33.23 -8.30 2.74
N TRP A 43 -33.71 -7.64 3.79
CA TRP A 43 -34.39 -8.22 4.94
C TRP A 43 -35.91 -8.03 4.91
N TRP A 44 -36.44 -7.32 3.91
CA TRP A 44 -37.86 -7.01 3.78
C TRP A 44 -38.63 -8.15 3.10
N ASP A 45 -39.78 -8.50 3.66
CA ASP A 45 -40.66 -9.55 3.15
C ASP A 45 -42.15 -9.12 3.15
N ALA A 46 -43.04 -10.03 2.74
CA ALA A 46 -44.48 -9.78 2.72
C ALA A 46 -45.05 -9.45 4.11
N GLU A 47 -44.51 -10.07 5.17
CA GLU A 47 -44.90 -9.84 6.57
C GLU A 47 -44.57 -8.42 7.04
N CYS A 48 -43.43 -7.86 6.63
CA CYS A 48 -43.10 -6.45 6.87
C CYS A 48 -44.13 -5.51 6.22
N THR A 49 -44.54 -5.84 5.00
CA THR A 49 -45.51 -5.04 4.23
C THR A 49 -46.90 -5.07 4.86
N THR A 50 -47.38 -6.25 5.28
CA THR A 50 -48.71 -6.41 5.92
C THR A 50 -48.76 -5.69 7.27
N MET A 51 -47.71 -5.75 8.07
CA MET A 51 -47.66 -5.05 9.36
C MET A 51 -47.63 -3.52 9.23
N ILE A 52 -46.94 -2.97 8.22
CA ILE A 52 -46.98 -1.53 7.96
C ILE A 52 -48.36 -1.08 7.48
N LYS A 53 -49.04 -1.88 6.65
CA LYS A 53 -50.43 -1.60 6.25
C LYS A 53 -51.36 -1.59 7.48
N ARG A 54 -51.23 -2.56 8.38
CA ARG A 54 -51.99 -2.60 9.65
C ARG A 54 -51.72 -1.40 10.54
N ARG A 55 -50.45 -0.98 10.68
CA ARG A 55 -50.09 0.24 11.42
C ARG A 55 -50.72 1.49 10.81
N LYS A 56 -50.63 1.66 9.48
CA LYS A 56 -51.25 2.79 8.77
C LYS A 56 -52.78 2.79 8.89
N ALA A 57 -53.41 1.61 8.88
CA ALA A 57 -54.85 1.50 9.08
C ALA A 57 -55.24 1.93 10.51
N ALA A 58 -54.51 1.47 11.53
CA ALA A 58 -54.73 1.89 12.92
C ALA A 58 -54.47 3.40 13.13
N GLU A 59 -53.46 3.96 12.46
CA GLU A 59 -53.14 5.40 12.45
C GLU A 59 -54.28 6.22 11.84
N LYS A 60 -54.81 5.78 10.68
CA LYS A 60 -55.97 6.41 10.04
C LYS A 60 -57.23 6.34 10.92
N LEU A 61 -57.50 5.20 11.55
CA LEU A 61 -58.65 5.02 12.43
C LEU A 61 -58.57 5.92 13.67
N TYR A 62 -57.39 6.05 14.28
CA TYR A 62 -57.16 7.00 15.37
C TYR A 62 -57.35 8.45 14.94
N ASN A 63 -56.78 8.85 13.79
CA ASN A 63 -56.92 10.21 13.27
C ASN A 63 -58.36 10.57 12.90
N HIS A 64 -59.17 9.59 12.52
CA HIS A 64 -60.58 9.77 12.18
C HIS A 64 -61.49 9.73 13.43
N CYS A 65 -61.17 8.90 14.43
CA CYS A 65 -61.93 8.73 15.66
C CYS A 65 -60.98 8.65 16.87
N MET A 66 -60.76 9.77 17.55
CA MET A 66 -59.79 9.93 18.64
C MET A 66 -60.26 9.36 19.99
N THR A 67 -60.61 8.07 20.02
CA THR A 67 -60.93 7.37 21.28
C THR A 67 -59.67 6.80 21.96
N THR A 68 -59.75 6.58 23.27
CA THR A 68 -58.69 5.94 24.07
C THR A 68 -58.35 4.54 23.55
N ASP A 69 -59.35 3.75 23.16
CA ASP A 69 -59.16 2.41 22.61
C ASP A 69 -58.43 2.42 21.26
N ASN A 70 -58.76 3.35 20.37
CA ASN A 70 -58.09 3.50 19.08
C ASN A 70 -56.63 3.94 19.26
N PHE A 71 -56.35 4.80 20.24
CA PHE A 71 -54.99 5.21 20.59
C PHE A 71 -54.16 4.03 21.14
N ILE A 72 -54.70 3.24 22.06
CA ILE A 72 -54.05 2.04 22.59
C ILE A 72 -53.76 1.03 21.47
N GLN A 73 -54.70 0.84 20.55
CA GLN A 73 -54.53 -0.07 19.42
C GLN A 73 -53.47 0.43 18.41
N PHE A 74 -53.42 1.74 18.14
CA PHE A 74 -52.34 2.33 17.34
C PHE A 74 -50.97 2.18 18.01
N GLN A 75 -50.86 2.41 19.32
CA GLN A 75 -49.61 2.20 20.06
C GLN A 75 -49.17 0.74 20.04
N LYS A 76 -50.09 -0.20 20.28
CA LYS A 76 -49.81 -1.64 20.30
C LYS A 76 -49.34 -2.13 18.93
N THR A 77 -50.04 -1.75 17.86
CA THR A 77 -49.65 -2.10 16.47
C THR A 77 -48.34 -1.43 16.04
N SER A 78 -48.08 -0.19 16.48
CA SER A 78 -46.80 0.50 16.26
C SER A 78 -45.64 -0.18 16.97
N ALA A 79 -45.83 -0.60 18.23
CA ALA A 79 -44.82 -1.34 18.99
C ALA A 79 -44.54 -2.73 18.37
N GLN A 80 -45.59 -3.46 17.98
CA GLN A 80 -45.46 -4.74 17.27
C GLN A 80 -44.72 -4.59 15.94
N THR A 81 -45.07 -3.58 15.14
CA THR A 81 -44.40 -3.27 13.88
C THR A 81 -42.92 -2.96 14.10
N ARG A 82 -42.60 -2.11 15.10
CA ARG A 82 -41.21 -1.77 15.45
C ARG A 82 -40.41 -3.00 15.88
N ARG A 83 -41.00 -3.87 16.71
CA ARG A 83 -40.38 -5.14 17.14
C ARG A 83 -40.12 -6.08 15.96
N LEU A 84 -41.10 -6.26 15.07
CA LEU A 84 -40.96 -7.12 13.89
C LEU A 84 -39.86 -6.60 12.95
N LEU A 85 -39.92 -5.31 12.57
CA LEU A 85 -38.94 -4.71 11.67
C LEU A 85 -37.52 -4.77 12.26
N SER A 86 -37.38 -4.53 13.57
CA SER A 86 -36.10 -4.68 14.27
C SER A 86 -35.59 -6.12 14.23
N LYS A 87 -36.46 -7.11 14.48
CA LYS A 87 -36.12 -8.55 14.41
C LYS A 87 -35.71 -8.97 12.99
N LYS A 88 -36.47 -8.58 11.96
CA LYS A 88 -36.18 -8.90 10.55
C LYS A 88 -34.89 -8.23 10.08
N LYS A 89 -34.69 -6.95 10.40
CA LYS A 89 -33.44 -6.21 10.12
C LYS A 89 -32.23 -6.87 10.78
N LYS A 90 -32.34 -7.26 12.06
CA LYS A 90 -31.27 -7.97 12.79
C LYS A 90 -30.97 -9.33 12.16
N ASN A 91 -31.98 -10.13 11.86
CA ASN A 91 -31.80 -11.46 11.26
C ASN A 91 -31.24 -11.38 9.83
N GLY A 92 -31.73 -10.45 9.02
CA GLY A 92 -31.19 -10.21 7.69
C GLY A 92 -29.74 -9.73 7.72
N TRP A 93 -29.38 -8.87 8.68
CA TRP A 93 -27.99 -8.46 8.89
C TRP A 93 -27.09 -9.62 9.30
N LYS A 94 -27.55 -10.51 10.20
CA LYS A 94 -26.83 -11.73 10.59
C LYS A 94 -26.56 -12.64 9.38
N LYS A 95 -27.61 -12.95 8.61
CA LYS A 95 -27.50 -13.77 7.39
C LYS A 95 -26.53 -13.16 6.38
N PHE A 96 -26.59 -11.83 6.20
CA PHE A 96 -25.62 -11.13 5.37
C PHE A 96 -24.19 -11.29 5.88
N CYS A 97 -23.95 -11.09 7.18
CA CYS A 97 -22.61 -11.26 7.75
C CYS A 97 -22.08 -12.69 7.63
N GLU A 98 -22.94 -13.69 7.83
CA GLU A 98 -22.60 -15.12 7.68
C GLU A 98 -22.25 -15.49 6.23
N SER A 99 -22.83 -14.79 5.25
CA SER A 99 -22.48 -14.99 3.84
C SER A 99 -21.08 -14.46 3.46
N LEU A 100 -20.43 -13.68 4.34
CA LEU A 100 -19.13 -13.07 4.05
C LEU A 100 -17.97 -14.07 4.23
N SER A 101 -17.37 -14.43 3.11
CA SER A 101 -16.15 -15.26 3.02
C SER A 101 -14.91 -14.42 2.64
N PRO A 102 -13.68 -14.93 2.87
CA PRO A 102 -12.46 -14.19 2.53
C PRO A 102 -12.36 -13.87 1.03
N ASN A 103 -13.06 -14.63 0.19
CA ASN A 103 -13.10 -14.49 -1.26
C ASN A 103 -14.28 -13.64 -1.74
N SER A 104 -15.07 -13.05 -0.83
CA SER A 104 -16.24 -12.25 -1.19
C SER A 104 -15.82 -10.94 -1.89
N PRO A 105 -16.32 -10.67 -3.11
CA PRO A 105 -16.02 -9.42 -3.82
C PRO A 105 -16.49 -8.19 -3.04
N VAL A 106 -15.58 -7.23 -2.84
CA VAL A 106 -15.81 -5.98 -2.09
C VAL A 106 -17.00 -5.18 -2.65
N THR A 107 -17.23 -5.24 -3.96
CA THR A 107 -18.38 -4.59 -4.63
C THR A 107 -19.72 -5.11 -4.15
N ILE A 108 -19.85 -6.43 -3.93
CA ILE A 108 -21.07 -7.07 -3.43
C ILE A 108 -21.31 -6.67 -1.98
N VAL A 109 -20.25 -6.63 -1.17
CA VAL A 109 -20.30 -6.20 0.24
C VAL A 109 -20.82 -4.78 0.35
N TRP A 110 -20.23 -3.82 -0.38
CA TRP A 110 -20.67 -2.42 -0.34
C TRP A 110 -22.07 -2.21 -0.94
N LYS A 111 -22.44 -2.94 -1.99
CA LYS A 111 -23.79 -2.90 -2.56
C LYS A 111 -24.84 -3.29 -1.52
N ASN A 112 -24.58 -4.37 -0.78
CA ASN A 112 -25.48 -4.83 0.28
C ASN A 112 -25.50 -3.87 1.47
N ILE A 113 -24.34 -3.36 1.93
CA ILE A 113 -24.29 -2.33 2.99
C ILE A 113 -25.13 -1.10 2.61
N LYS A 114 -25.03 -0.62 1.37
CA LYS A 114 -25.84 0.51 0.88
C LYS A 114 -27.34 0.19 0.92
N LYS A 115 -27.75 -1.02 0.53
CA LYS A 115 -29.15 -1.47 0.66
C LYS A 115 -29.63 -1.53 2.11
N PHE A 116 -28.78 -2.00 3.04
CA PHE A 116 -29.11 -2.02 4.48
C PHE A 116 -29.16 -0.62 5.11
N ARG A 117 -28.42 0.35 4.57
CA ARG A 117 -28.48 1.77 4.95
C ARG A 117 -29.70 2.52 4.41
N GLY A 118 -30.47 1.93 3.50
CA GLY A 118 -31.56 2.62 2.80
C GLY A 118 -32.49 3.38 3.76
N SER A 119 -32.59 4.70 3.54
CA SER A 119 -33.50 5.71 4.15
C SER A 119 -32.84 6.91 4.88
N LEU A 120 -31.58 7.28 4.63
CA LEU A 120 -30.99 8.51 5.23
C LEU A 120 -30.17 9.39 4.28
N LEU A 121 -30.37 9.19 2.97
CA LEU A 121 -30.13 10.26 2.00
C LEU A 121 -31.46 10.40 1.27
N SER A 122 -32.44 11.02 1.93
CA SER A 122 -33.31 11.89 1.16
C SER A 122 -32.35 12.83 0.42
N ASP A 123 -32.32 12.72 -0.90
CA ASP A 123 -31.85 13.82 -1.73
C ASP A 123 -32.60 15.04 -1.18
N SER A 124 -31.92 15.82 -0.34
CA SER A 124 -32.45 17.06 0.21
C SER A 124 -32.93 17.85 -0.98
N ASN A 125 -34.24 18.09 -1.00
CA ASN A 125 -35.04 18.82 -1.98
C ASN A 125 -34.24 19.39 -3.15
N ILE A 126 -34.57 18.87 -4.33
CA ILE A 126 -34.23 19.46 -5.63
C ILE A 126 -35.02 20.78 -5.72
N SER A 127 -34.50 21.80 -5.08
CA SER A 127 -34.87 23.21 -5.23
C SER A 127 -33.83 24.03 -4.46
N ASP A 128 -32.72 24.33 -5.12
CA ASP A 128 -32.02 25.61 -4.96
C ASP A 128 -31.01 25.71 -6.10
N ASN A 129 -31.48 26.34 -7.18
CA ASN A 129 -30.63 26.93 -8.20
C ASN A 129 -29.86 28.09 -7.55
N SER A 130 -28.57 28.20 -7.85
CA SER A 130 -27.57 29.13 -7.29
C SER A 130 -27.14 28.83 -5.84
N LEU A 131 -26.16 27.95 -5.69
CA LEU A 131 -25.37 27.88 -4.46
C LEU A 131 -24.25 28.93 -4.57
N PRO A 132 -24.24 30.02 -3.77
CA PRO A 132 -23.24 31.10 -3.88
C PRO A 132 -21.79 30.60 -3.80
N TRP A 133 -21.56 29.51 -3.08
CA TRP A 133 -20.23 28.91 -2.98
C TRP A 133 -19.69 28.39 -4.32
N LEU A 134 -20.55 28.01 -5.27
CA LEU A 134 -20.14 27.45 -6.57
C LEU A 134 -19.53 28.53 -7.46
N GLU A 135 -20.08 29.75 -7.44
CA GLU A 135 -19.51 30.90 -8.15
C GLU A 135 -18.18 31.30 -7.55
N VAL A 136 -18.12 31.46 -6.22
CA VAL A 136 -16.87 31.74 -5.50
C VAL A 136 -15.80 30.66 -5.77
N PHE A 137 -16.21 29.39 -5.80
CA PHE A 137 -15.33 28.27 -6.16
C PHE A 137 -14.84 28.36 -7.61
N SER A 138 -15.69 28.79 -8.53
CA SER A 138 -15.34 28.99 -9.93
C SER A 138 -14.34 30.15 -10.09
N ASP A 139 -14.54 31.25 -9.37
CA ASP A 139 -13.68 32.43 -9.40
C ASP A 139 -12.30 32.16 -8.78
N MET A 140 -12.25 31.32 -7.73
CA MET A 140 -10.98 30.86 -7.13
C MET A 140 -10.11 30.08 -8.12
N LEU A 141 -10.71 29.30 -9.02
CA LEU A 141 -9.99 28.47 -9.99
C LEU A 141 -9.67 29.21 -11.29
N ALA A 142 -10.64 29.98 -11.77
CA ALA A 142 -10.58 30.73 -13.02
C ALA A 142 -11.05 32.16 -12.72
N PRO A 143 -10.12 33.07 -12.36
CA PRO A 143 -10.44 34.47 -12.15
C PRO A 143 -11.07 35.07 -13.40
N PRO A 144 -11.96 36.07 -13.27
CA PRO A 144 -12.68 36.65 -14.41
C PRO A 144 -11.78 37.35 -15.43
N PHE A 145 -10.57 37.76 -15.02
CA PHE A 145 -9.58 38.38 -15.89
C PHE A 145 -8.49 37.39 -16.32
N VAL A 146 -8.35 37.21 -17.64
CA VAL A 146 -7.26 36.47 -18.28
C VAL A 146 -6.36 37.51 -18.97
N PRO A 147 -5.09 37.69 -18.56
CA PRO A 147 -4.20 38.61 -19.25
C PRO A 147 -3.85 38.10 -20.66
N ASN A 148 -3.60 39.02 -21.59
CA ASN A 148 -3.27 38.68 -22.99
C ASN A 148 -2.00 37.82 -23.09
N GLU A 149 -2.01 36.77 -23.94
CA GLU A 149 -0.90 35.81 -24.06
C GLU A 149 0.46 36.46 -24.40
N TYR A 150 0.44 37.57 -25.15
CA TYR A 150 1.64 38.28 -25.63
C TYR A 150 2.34 39.12 -24.55
N THR A 151 1.68 39.49 -23.45
CA THR A 151 2.33 40.26 -22.37
C THR A 151 3.04 39.39 -21.34
N ILE A 152 2.88 38.06 -21.40
CA ILE A 152 3.29 37.12 -20.34
C ILE A 152 4.55 36.31 -20.72
N CYS A 153 4.88 36.16 -22.00
CA CYS A 153 5.95 35.24 -22.45
C CYS A 153 6.78 35.80 -23.62
N PRO A 154 8.12 35.86 -23.51
CA PRO A 154 8.96 36.05 -24.69
C PRO A 154 8.86 34.83 -25.63
N PRO A 155 8.97 35.03 -26.95
CA PRO A 155 9.00 33.95 -27.93
C PRO A 155 10.17 33.00 -27.64
N ILE A 156 9.95 31.71 -27.87
CA ILE A 156 11.01 30.68 -27.79
C ILE A 156 12.00 31.01 -28.91
N PRO A 157 13.30 31.20 -28.65
CA PRO A 157 14.29 31.06 -29.71
C PRO A 157 14.13 29.64 -30.24
N VAL A 158 13.69 29.49 -31.48
CA VAL A 158 13.62 28.18 -32.14
C VAL A 158 15.00 27.55 -31.95
N PRO A 159 15.13 26.37 -31.31
CA PRO A 159 16.43 25.79 -31.04
C PRO A 159 17.18 25.64 -32.37
N SER A 160 18.29 26.34 -32.53
CA SER A 160 19.17 26.28 -33.72
C SER A 160 19.81 24.90 -33.91
N TYR A 161 19.72 24.04 -32.89
CA TYR A 161 20.16 22.65 -32.91
C TYR A 161 19.01 21.73 -32.51
N ILE A 162 18.08 21.49 -33.45
CA ILE A 162 17.27 20.27 -33.38
C ILE A 162 18.25 19.15 -33.72
N ASN A 163 18.77 18.47 -32.69
CA ASN A 163 19.45 17.21 -32.90
C ASN A 163 18.39 16.26 -33.49
N ASN A 164 18.47 15.97 -34.79
CA ASN A 164 17.51 15.17 -35.56
C ASN A 164 17.34 13.71 -35.07
N ASN A 165 18.07 13.29 -34.03
CA ASN A 165 17.87 12.01 -33.36
C ASN A 165 16.72 12.11 -32.34
N GLU A 166 15.53 12.43 -32.82
CA GLU A 166 14.32 12.54 -32.01
C GLU A 166 13.85 11.17 -31.55
N ILE A 167 13.88 10.93 -30.24
CA ILE A 167 13.42 9.66 -29.68
C ILE A 167 11.89 9.71 -29.59
N ILE A 168 11.19 9.18 -30.59
CA ILE A 168 9.74 8.90 -30.54
C ILE A 168 9.42 7.85 -29.46
N PHE A 169 8.16 7.76 -29.02
CA PHE A 169 7.74 6.72 -28.08
C PHE A 169 7.70 5.36 -28.78
N SER A 170 8.16 4.33 -28.07
CA SER A 170 8.18 2.95 -28.57
C SER A 170 6.94 2.17 -28.15
N LEU A 171 6.70 1.03 -28.81
CA LEU A 171 5.62 0.11 -28.42
C LEU A 171 5.84 -0.47 -27.02
N SER A 172 7.10 -0.72 -26.61
CA SER A 172 7.40 -1.23 -25.27
C SER A 172 7.05 -0.21 -24.19
N GLU A 173 7.31 1.08 -24.43
CA GLU A 173 6.87 2.16 -23.54
C GLU A 173 5.34 2.19 -23.41
N LEU A 174 4.61 2.18 -24.53
CA LEU A 174 3.15 2.17 -24.52
C LEU A 174 2.59 0.94 -23.80
N GLN A 175 3.14 -0.25 -24.05
CA GLN A 175 2.71 -1.47 -23.36
C GLN A 175 2.99 -1.44 -21.86
N SER A 176 4.11 -0.84 -21.45
CA SER A 176 4.42 -0.62 -20.03
C SER A 176 3.39 0.31 -19.38
N VAL A 177 2.93 1.35 -20.08
CA VAL A 177 1.87 2.24 -19.60
C VAL A 177 0.51 1.55 -19.61
N LEU A 178 0.13 0.83 -20.66
CA LEU A 178 -1.20 0.19 -20.75
C LEU A 178 -1.38 -0.96 -19.75
N SER A 179 -0.36 -1.79 -19.56
CA SER A 179 -0.37 -2.81 -18.48
C SER A 179 -0.47 -2.16 -17.09
N GLY A 180 -0.07 -0.88 -17.01
CA GLY A 180 -0.19 0.12 -15.95
C GLY A 180 -1.55 0.31 -15.32
N LEU A 181 -2.52 0.57 -16.17
CA LEU A 181 -3.63 1.44 -15.84
C LEU A 181 -4.79 0.69 -15.19
N LYS A 182 -5.39 1.33 -14.17
CA LYS A 182 -6.67 0.90 -13.60
C LYS A 182 -7.77 1.76 -14.22
N SER A 183 -8.95 1.18 -14.41
CA SER A 183 -10.08 1.92 -14.97
C SER A 183 -10.41 3.15 -14.10
N SER A 184 -10.44 4.32 -14.72
CA SER A 184 -10.85 5.60 -14.12
C SER A 184 -11.98 6.22 -14.93
N SER A 185 -12.63 7.24 -14.38
CA SER A 185 -13.63 8.02 -15.13
C SER A 185 -12.97 8.70 -16.34
N PRO A 186 -13.61 8.64 -17.53
CA PRO A 186 -13.14 9.30 -18.74
C PRO A 186 -13.37 10.82 -18.69
N GLY A 187 -12.77 11.54 -19.66
CA GLY A 187 -12.98 12.98 -19.87
C GLY A 187 -14.25 13.25 -20.69
N GLU A 188 -14.26 14.37 -21.42
CA GLU A 188 -15.37 14.73 -22.34
C GLU A 188 -15.52 13.72 -23.50
N ASP A 189 -14.44 13.03 -23.87
CA ASP A 189 -14.39 12.01 -24.93
C ASP A 189 -15.13 10.71 -24.58
N GLY A 190 -15.46 10.47 -23.30
CA GLY A 190 -16.25 9.31 -22.88
C GLY A 190 -15.52 7.96 -22.95
N ILE A 191 -14.28 7.90 -23.47
CA ILE A 191 -13.54 6.63 -23.67
C ILE A 191 -12.80 6.21 -22.39
N PRO A 192 -13.15 5.07 -21.76
CA PRO A 192 -12.45 4.58 -20.58
C PRO A 192 -11.16 3.82 -20.95
N TYR A 193 -10.19 3.76 -20.02
CA TYR A 193 -8.94 2.99 -20.21
C TYR A 193 -9.18 1.52 -20.57
N ALA A 194 -10.30 0.93 -20.13
CA ALA A 194 -10.63 -0.46 -20.41
C ALA A 194 -10.72 -0.75 -21.92
N CYS A 195 -11.17 0.22 -22.72
CA CYS A 195 -11.22 0.09 -24.18
C CYS A 195 -9.80 0.10 -24.76
N LEU A 196 -8.97 1.06 -24.34
CA LEU A 196 -7.61 1.25 -24.84
C LEU A 196 -6.66 0.10 -24.45
N CYS A 197 -6.78 -0.42 -23.24
CA CYS A 197 -5.94 -1.53 -22.76
C CYS A 197 -6.20 -2.84 -23.52
N LYS A 198 -7.43 -3.03 -24.03
CA LYS A 198 -7.87 -4.24 -24.74
C LYS A 198 -7.69 -4.17 -26.26
N LEU A 199 -7.13 -3.08 -26.78
CA LEU A 199 -6.79 -2.98 -28.21
C LEU A 199 -5.86 -4.12 -28.65
N SER A 200 -6.05 -4.59 -29.88
CA SER A 200 -5.16 -5.54 -30.55
C SER A 200 -3.75 -4.96 -30.73
N LEU A 201 -2.76 -5.79 -31.07
CA LEU A 201 -1.40 -5.31 -31.35
C LEU A 201 -1.41 -4.22 -32.44
N LYS A 202 -2.19 -4.44 -33.51
CA LYS A 202 -2.36 -3.47 -34.60
C LYS A 202 -3.03 -2.18 -34.14
N GLY A 203 -4.06 -2.28 -33.29
CA GLY A 203 -4.70 -1.11 -32.68
C GLY A 203 -3.77 -0.31 -31.76
N LYS A 204 -2.87 -0.99 -31.03
CA LYS A 204 -1.84 -0.34 -30.20
C LYS A 204 -0.78 0.37 -31.03
N LEU A 205 -0.40 -0.18 -32.18
CA LEU A 205 0.51 0.49 -33.12
C LEU A 205 -0.12 1.76 -33.71
N ILE A 206 -1.40 1.72 -34.10
CA ILE A 206 -2.13 2.90 -34.58
C ILE A 206 -2.22 3.95 -33.47
N LEU A 207 -2.58 3.56 -32.25
CA LEU A 207 -2.60 4.45 -31.10
C LEU A 207 -1.23 5.10 -30.87
N LEU A 208 -0.15 4.32 -30.91
CA LEU A 208 1.22 4.82 -30.75
C LEU A 208 1.57 5.86 -31.81
N GLN A 209 1.23 5.59 -33.08
CA GLN A 209 1.47 6.51 -34.18
C GLN A 209 0.73 7.84 -33.97
N ILE A 210 -0.55 7.80 -33.58
CA ILE A 210 -1.33 8.99 -33.28
C ILE A 210 -0.71 9.79 -32.13
N LEU A 211 -0.33 9.12 -31.04
CA LEU A 211 0.30 9.77 -29.89
C LEU A 211 1.65 10.41 -30.24
N ASN A 212 2.48 9.73 -31.02
CA ASN A 212 3.75 10.26 -31.52
C ASN A 212 3.53 11.49 -32.43
N ASN A 213 2.57 11.42 -33.36
CA ASN A 213 2.28 12.53 -34.26
C ASN A 213 1.75 13.76 -33.51
N ILE A 214 0.89 13.58 -32.50
CA ILE A 214 0.42 14.66 -31.61
C ILE A 214 1.59 15.25 -30.82
N TYR A 215 2.47 14.41 -30.28
CA TYR A 215 3.63 14.86 -29.52
C TYR A 215 4.61 15.67 -30.38
N ILE A 216 4.94 15.18 -31.59
CA ILE A 216 5.87 15.84 -32.51
C ILE A 216 5.31 17.18 -32.99
N SER A 217 4.04 17.19 -33.42
CA SER A 217 3.39 18.42 -33.91
C SER A 217 3.09 19.43 -32.80
N SER A 218 3.01 18.98 -31.53
CA SER A 218 2.53 19.79 -30.40
C SER A 218 1.13 20.40 -30.59
N ASN A 219 0.34 19.82 -31.51
CA ASN A 219 -1.03 20.21 -31.80
C ASN A 219 -2.00 19.42 -30.91
N ILE A 220 -2.45 20.06 -29.83
CA ILE A 220 -3.30 19.43 -28.81
C ILE A 220 -4.77 19.37 -29.28
N PRO A 221 -5.43 18.20 -29.27
CA PRO A 221 -6.86 18.11 -29.55
C PRO A 221 -7.69 18.91 -28.54
N LEU A 222 -8.74 19.61 -29.00
CA LEU A 222 -9.61 20.42 -28.12
C LEU A 222 -10.21 19.63 -26.94
N SER A 223 -10.54 18.35 -27.16
CA SER A 223 -11.04 17.44 -26.11
C SER A 223 -10.04 17.18 -24.97
N TRP A 224 -8.75 17.49 -25.16
CA TRP A 224 -7.71 17.36 -24.13
C TRP A 224 -7.54 18.68 -23.34
N SER A 225 -7.77 19.81 -23.99
CA SER A 225 -7.74 21.15 -23.39
C SER A 225 -9.00 21.46 -22.58
N ASN A 226 -10.14 20.85 -22.94
CA ASN A 226 -11.39 20.93 -22.17
C ASN A 226 -11.40 19.93 -21.01
N GLN A 227 -11.70 20.39 -19.80
CA GLN A 227 -11.70 19.57 -18.58
C GLN A 227 -12.99 19.71 -17.79
N ILE A 228 -13.53 18.58 -17.31
CA ILE A 228 -14.66 18.58 -16.38
C ILE A 228 -14.13 18.55 -14.95
N VAL A 229 -14.39 19.60 -14.17
CA VAL A 229 -14.00 19.71 -12.76
C VAL A 229 -15.12 19.19 -11.86
N ILE A 230 -14.80 18.27 -10.96
CA ILE A 230 -15.72 17.76 -9.94
C ILE A 230 -15.29 18.27 -8.57
N PRO A 231 -16.12 19.06 -7.87
CA PRO A 231 -15.85 19.47 -6.50
C PRO A 231 -16.06 18.31 -5.53
N ILE A 232 -15.00 17.88 -4.84
CA ILE A 232 -15.06 16.83 -3.81
C ILE A 232 -14.89 17.45 -2.42
N LEU A 233 -15.91 17.29 -1.56
CA LEU A 233 -15.90 17.83 -0.20
C LEU A 233 -14.79 17.19 0.66
N LYS A 234 -13.99 18.02 1.31
CA LYS A 234 -12.98 17.61 2.31
C LYS A 234 -13.71 17.00 3.52
N PRO A 235 -13.25 15.84 4.06
CA PRO A 235 -13.94 15.19 5.17
C PRO A 235 -14.08 16.10 6.41
N GLY A 236 -15.31 16.26 6.92
CA GLY A 236 -15.59 17.00 8.15
C GLY A 236 -15.51 18.52 8.04
N LYS A 237 -15.46 19.07 6.82
CA LYS A 237 -15.52 20.51 6.54
C LYS A 237 -16.94 20.94 6.16
N ASP A 238 -17.24 22.22 6.35
CA ASP A 238 -18.56 22.78 6.06
C ASP A 238 -18.84 22.75 4.54
N PRO A 239 -19.92 22.08 4.09
CA PRO A 239 -20.33 22.08 2.69
C PRO A 239 -20.66 23.47 2.10
N LYS A 240 -20.85 24.50 2.93
CA LYS A 240 -21.19 25.86 2.49
C LYS A 240 -19.99 26.70 2.07
N GLU A 241 -18.77 26.31 2.44
CA GLU A 241 -17.55 27.06 2.11
C GLU A 241 -16.88 26.53 0.84
N ALA A 242 -16.52 27.41 -0.11
CA ALA A 242 -15.81 27.03 -1.33
C ALA A 242 -14.45 26.34 -1.04
N SER A 243 -13.72 26.82 -0.03
CA SER A 243 -12.42 26.28 0.39
C SER A 243 -12.48 24.83 0.93
N SER A 244 -13.68 24.35 1.25
CA SER A 244 -13.94 22.98 1.70
C SER A 244 -13.92 21.96 0.57
N TYR A 245 -13.94 22.37 -0.70
CA TYR A 245 -13.94 21.46 -1.84
C TYR A 245 -12.55 21.33 -2.47
N ARG A 246 -12.29 20.18 -3.11
CA ARG A 246 -11.13 19.97 -4.00
C ARG A 246 -11.58 19.94 -5.46
N PRO A 247 -10.93 20.70 -6.36
CA PRO A 247 -11.24 20.73 -7.78
C PRO A 247 -10.61 19.54 -8.53
N ILE A 248 -11.29 18.39 -8.65
CA ILE A 248 -10.72 17.27 -9.41
C ILE A 248 -11.03 17.40 -10.90
N ALA A 249 -10.01 17.61 -11.72
CA ALA A 249 -10.12 17.72 -13.18
C ALA A 249 -10.12 16.33 -13.85
N LEU A 250 -11.13 16.08 -14.68
CA LEU A 250 -11.20 14.92 -15.57
C LEU A 250 -10.68 15.29 -16.95
N SER A 251 -9.49 14.80 -17.31
CA SER A 251 -8.93 14.86 -18.67
C SER A 251 -9.18 13.56 -19.46
N SER A 252 -9.08 13.67 -20.79
CA SER A 252 -9.14 12.54 -21.73
C SER A 252 -8.19 11.40 -21.32
N THR A 253 -8.63 10.15 -21.50
CA THR A 253 -7.79 8.98 -21.20
C THR A 253 -6.60 8.87 -22.16
N PHE A 254 -6.73 9.32 -23.40
CA PHE A 254 -5.64 9.39 -24.37
C PHE A 254 -4.57 10.40 -23.93
N CYS A 255 -4.99 11.60 -23.53
CA CYS A 255 -4.11 12.62 -22.97
C CYS A 255 -3.29 12.05 -21.81
N LYS A 256 -3.96 11.40 -20.85
CA LYS A 256 -3.28 10.80 -19.69
C LYS A 256 -2.30 9.69 -20.07
N ILE A 257 -2.54 8.92 -21.14
CA ILE A 257 -1.57 7.93 -21.63
C ILE A 257 -0.30 8.63 -22.09
N LEU A 258 -0.43 9.72 -22.86
CA LEU A 258 0.72 10.50 -23.31
C LEU A 258 1.43 11.19 -22.14
N GLU A 259 0.68 11.74 -21.20
CA GLU A 259 1.23 12.29 -19.96
C GLU A 259 2.04 11.22 -19.19
N HIS A 260 1.56 9.97 -19.11
CA HIS A 260 2.30 8.87 -18.48
C HIS A 260 3.61 8.55 -19.20
N LEU A 261 3.62 8.55 -20.53
CA LEU A 261 4.83 8.32 -21.34
C LEU A 261 5.87 9.42 -21.06
N ILE A 262 5.46 10.69 -21.10
CA ILE A 262 6.32 11.84 -20.81
C ILE A 262 6.80 11.78 -19.36
N LYS A 263 5.91 11.48 -18.41
CA LYS A 263 6.22 11.39 -16.98
C LYS A 263 7.30 10.35 -16.70
N ASN A 264 7.25 9.18 -17.35
CA ASN A 264 8.26 8.13 -17.15
C ASN A 264 9.65 8.56 -17.63
N ARG A 265 9.76 9.21 -18.79
CA ARG A 265 11.03 9.74 -19.31
C ARG A 265 11.55 10.88 -18.46
N LEU A 266 10.68 11.83 -18.12
CA LEU A 266 11.02 13.01 -17.34
C LEU A 266 11.47 12.63 -15.91
N GLU A 267 10.77 11.70 -15.26
CA GLU A 267 11.16 11.19 -13.94
C GLU A 267 12.53 10.51 -13.98
N TRP A 268 12.80 9.69 -15.01
CA TRP A 268 14.12 9.08 -15.17
C TRP A 268 15.21 10.14 -15.37
N PHE A 269 15.00 11.10 -16.28
CA PHE A 269 15.96 12.18 -16.56
C PHE A 269 16.30 13.02 -15.31
N LEU A 270 15.27 13.46 -14.57
CA LEU A 270 15.47 14.32 -13.40
C LEU A 270 16.21 13.62 -12.26
N GLU A 271 15.90 12.35 -12.01
CA GLU A 271 16.51 11.58 -10.93
C GLU A 271 17.89 11.03 -11.32
N HIS A 272 18.09 10.61 -12.58
CA HIS A 272 19.39 10.19 -13.11
C HIS A 272 20.43 11.31 -13.01
N ASN A 273 20.03 12.54 -13.36
CA ASN A 273 20.88 13.72 -13.27
C ASN A 273 20.87 14.38 -11.87
N ASN A 274 20.18 13.79 -10.89
CA ASN A 274 20.09 14.29 -9.51
C ASN A 274 19.67 15.79 -9.41
N ILE A 275 18.70 16.20 -10.23
CA ILE A 275 18.26 17.61 -10.37
C ILE A 275 17.34 18.04 -9.22
N LEU A 276 16.49 17.15 -8.72
CA LEU A 276 15.47 17.49 -7.72
C LEU A 276 16.07 17.67 -6.31
N ALA A 277 15.66 18.74 -5.62
CA ALA A 277 16.04 19.08 -4.24
C ALA A 277 16.14 17.86 -3.30
N LYS A 278 17.21 17.78 -2.50
CA LYS A 278 17.42 16.67 -1.56
C LYS A 278 16.38 16.67 -0.44
N SER A 279 15.92 17.86 -0.05
CA SER A 279 14.87 18.12 0.94
C SER A 279 13.45 17.76 0.48
N GLN A 280 13.22 17.52 -0.83
CA GLN A 280 11.91 17.14 -1.37
C GLN A 280 11.73 15.62 -1.44
N PHE A 281 10.70 15.14 -0.75
CA PHE A 281 10.32 13.71 -0.65
C PHE A 281 8.95 13.41 -1.29
N GLY A 282 8.13 14.43 -1.52
CA GLY A 282 6.79 14.31 -2.10
C GLY A 282 6.83 13.88 -3.57
N PHE A 283 5.92 12.96 -3.93
CA PHE A 283 5.74 12.46 -5.31
C PHE A 283 6.98 11.89 -6.02
N ARG A 284 8.01 11.52 -5.26
CA ARG A 284 9.24 10.92 -5.81
C ARG A 284 9.29 9.42 -5.57
N LYS A 285 9.70 8.64 -6.57
CA LYS A 285 9.82 7.19 -6.45
C LYS A 285 10.85 6.84 -5.36
N GLY A 286 10.53 5.85 -4.54
CA GLY A 286 11.41 5.38 -3.47
C GLY A 286 11.47 6.24 -2.21
N LYS A 287 11.02 7.50 -2.26
CA LYS A 287 10.87 8.40 -1.10
C LYS A 287 9.44 8.33 -0.53
N SER A 288 9.30 8.64 0.75
CA SER A 288 8.05 8.53 1.51
C SER A 288 7.96 9.58 2.60
N THR A 289 6.77 9.78 3.16
CA THR A 289 6.56 10.66 4.32
C THR A 289 7.40 10.25 5.53
N LEU A 290 7.70 8.96 5.67
CA LEU A 290 8.51 8.43 6.77
C LEU A 290 9.97 8.87 6.68
N ASP A 291 10.48 9.16 5.48
CA ASP A 291 11.85 9.66 5.30
C ASP A 291 11.99 11.03 5.96
N SER A 292 11.13 11.99 5.60
CA SER A 292 11.10 13.32 6.23
C SER A 292 10.86 13.26 7.74
N LEU A 293 9.91 12.45 8.19
CA LEU A 293 9.63 12.28 9.62
C LEU A 293 10.80 11.64 10.37
N SER A 294 11.51 10.69 9.77
CA SER A 294 12.67 10.05 10.39
C SER A 294 13.84 11.01 10.56
N ILE A 295 14.06 11.90 9.59
CA ILE A 295 15.08 12.95 9.66
C ILE A 295 14.75 13.90 10.81
N LEU A 296 13.56 14.50 10.78
CA LEU A 296 13.12 15.44 11.81
C LEU A 296 13.16 14.84 13.23
N THR A 297 12.65 13.62 13.40
CA THR A 297 12.65 12.96 14.73
C THR A 297 14.04 12.54 15.18
N THR A 298 14.99 12.33 14.26
CA THR A 298 16.40 12.09 14.59
C THR A 298 17.06 13.39 15.03
N ASP A 299 16.82 14.50 14.33
CA ASP A 299 17.36 15.82 14.70
C ASP A 299 16.82 16.31 16.06
N ILE A 300 15.52 16.09 16.33
CA ILE A 300 14.94 16.38 17.66
C ILE A 300 15.69 15.59 18.75
N ARG A 301 16.03 14.31 18.49
CA ARG A 301 16.76 13.49 19.46
C ARG A 301 18.23 13.88 19.60
N LEU A 302 18.86 14.35 18.53
CA LEU A 302 20.20 14.92 18.57
C LEU A 302 20.22 16.16 19.46
N ALA A 303 19.28 17.09 19.25
CA ALA A 303 19.10 18.28 20.08
C ALA A 303 18.90 17.90 21.56
N PHE A 304 18.04 16.92 21.85
CA PHE A 304 17.83 16.43 23.22
C PHE A 304 19.09 15.83 23.85
N SER A 305 19.90 15.11 23.07
CA SER A 305 21.15 14.52 23.54
C SER A 305 22.20 15.60 23.88
N LYS A 306 22.15 16.74 23.19
CA LYS A 306 23.02 17.91 23.42
C LYS A 306 22.46 18.93 24.41
N ASN A 307 21.26 18.69 24.97
CA ASN A 307 20.55 19.65 25.84
C ASN A 307 20.20 20.99 25.16
N GLU A 308 20.03 20.96 23.84
CA GLU A 308 19.67 22.09 22.98
C GLU A 308 18.15 22.14 22.72
N TYR A 309 17.70 23.22 22.06
CA TYR A 309 16.34 23.38 21.55
C TYR A 309 16.31 23.08 20.06
N LEU A 310 15.26 22.41 19.59
CA LEU A 310 14.91 22.39 18.17
C LEU A 310 13.60 23.14 18.00
N VAL A 311 13.60 24.21 17.22
CA VAL A 311 12.40 25.00 16.92
C VAL A 311 12.02 24.75 15.47
N GLY A 312 10.76 24.37 15.24
CA GLY A 312 10.25 24.09 13.89
C GLY A 312 8.99 24.88 13.57
N CYS A 313 8.96 25.45 12.36
CA CYS A 313 7.79 26.03 11.72
C CYS A 313 7.26 25.06 10.66
N PHE A 314 5.99 24.70 10.81
CA PHE A 314 5.25 23.83 9.89
C PHE A 314 4.30 24.72 9.09
N LEU A 315 4.59 24.86 7.80
CA LEU A 315 4.07 25.89 6.91
C LEU A 315 3.07 25.29 5.92
N ASP A 316 1.98 26.01 5.68
CA ASP A 316 0.90 25.63 4.75
C ASP A 316 0.92 26.57 3.54
N ILE A 317 1.30 26.06 2.36
CA ILE A 317 1.26 26.83 1.10
C ILE A 317 -0.18 26.92 0.61
N SER A 318 -0.67 28.15 0.42
CA SER A 318 -2.03 28.41 -0.03
C SER A 318 -2.21 28.02 -1.50
N SER A 319 -3.11 27.06 -1.75
CA SER A 319 -3.52 26.64 -3.10
C SER A 319 -2.33 26.33 -4.03
N ALA A 320 -1.33 25.63 -3.52
CA ALA A 320 -0.02 25.43 -4.16
C ALA A 320 -0.10 25.07 -5.66
N TYR A 321 -0.94 24.10 -6.04
CA TYR A 321 -1.10 23.68 -7.43
C TYR A 321 -1.77 24.74 -8.29
N ASP A 322 -2.80 25.40 -7.77
CA ASP A 322 -3.62 26.36 -8.52
C ASP A 322 -2.88 27.70 -8.73
N SER A 323 -1.84 27.96 -7.92
CA SER A 323 -1.04 29.18 -7.95
C SER A 323 0.19 29.13 -8.88
N VAL A 324 0.57 27.95 -9.40
CA VAL A 324 1.77 27.80 -10.25
C VAL A 324 1.70 28.66 -11.51
N LEU A 325 2.72 29.49 -11.73
CA LEU A 325 2.84 30.28 -12.96
C LEU A 325 3.49 29.44 -14.07
N LEU A 326 2.71 29.11 -15.12
CA LEU A 326 3.20 28.33 -16.27
C LEU A 326 4.41 28.95 -17.00
N PRO A 327 4.53 30.28 -17.16
CA PRO A 327 5.71 30.91 -17.75
C PRO A 327 7.00 30.65 -16.96
N VAL A 328 6.94 30.81 -15.64
CA VAL A 328 8.07 30.55 -14.73
C VAL A 328 8.45 29.07 -14.77
N LEU A 329 7.45 28.18 -14.74
CA LEU A 329 7.68 26.74 -14.89
C LEU A 329 8.38 26.41 -16.23
N ARG A 330 7.95 27.03 -17.33
CA ARG A 330 8.57 26.87 -18.65
C ARG A 330 10.04 27.31 -18.64
N GLN A 331 10.36 28.47 -18.07
CA GLN A 331 11.74 28.94 -17.96
C GLN A 331 12.61 27.98 -17.13
N LYS A 332 12.10 27.51 -15.98
CA LYS A 332 12.81 26.52 -15.15
C LYS A 332 13.06 25.23 -15.91
N MET A 333 12.09 24.71 -16.65
CA MET A 333 12.28 23.49 -17.43
C MET A 333 13.39 23.65 -18.49
N LEU A 334 13.47 24.81 -19.14
CA LEU A 334 14.54 25.11 -20.10
C LEU A 334 15.91 25.22 -19.41
N HIS A 335 16.00 25.90 -18.26
CA HIS A 335 17.24 26.01 -17.48
C HIS A 335 17.75 24.65 -16.98
N LEU A 336 16.85 23.70 -16.73
CA LEU A 336 17.18 22.33 -16.33
C LEU A 336 17.59 21.42 -17.50
N ASN A 337 17.79 21.98 -18.69
CA ASN A 337 18.13 21.25 -19.92
C ASN A 337 17.13 20.15 -20.29
N ILE A 338 15.84 20.31 -19.91
CA ILE A 338 14.78 19.43 -20.40
C ILE A 338 14.61 19.69 -21.90
N PRO A 339 14.46 18.66 -22.75
CA PRO A 339 14.35 18.85 -24.19
C PRO A 339 13.25 19.84 -24.57
N ALA A 340 13.60 20.86 -25.36
CA ALA A 340 12.73 21.99 -25.69
C ALA A 340 11.37 21.58 -26.26
N LYS A 341 11.31 20.50 -27.06
CA LYS A 341 10.05 19.93 -27.56
C LYS A 341 9.13 19.44 -26.45
N THR A 342 9.68 18.73 -25.46
CA THR A 342 8.92 18.27 -24.29
C THR A 342 8.36 19.47 -23.52
N VAL A 343 9.19 20.51 -23.35
CA VAL A 343 8.79 21.75 -22.68
C VAL A 343 7.66 22.45 -23.45
N HIS A 344 7.80 22.58 -24.76
CA HIS A 344 6.80 23.19 -25.63
C HIS A 344 5.48 22.42 -25.61
N PHE A 345 5.53 21.08 -25.72
CA PHE A 345 4.36 20.23 -25.62
C PHE A 345 3.65 20.39 -24.26
N ILE A 346 4.39 20.33 -23.15
CA ILE A 346 3.84 20.51 -21.79
C ILE A 346 3.20 21.89 -21.65
N TYR A 347 3.86 22.92 -22.16
CA TYR A 347 3.34 24.29 -22.13
C TYR A 347 2.03 24.41 -22.91
N ASN A 348 1.96 23.92 -24.15
CA ASN A 348 0.75 23.93 -24.98
C ASN A 348 -0.37 23.07 -24.38
N LEU A 349 -0.04 22.00 -23.65
CA LEU A 349 -1.03 21.15 -23.00
C LEU A 349 -1.73 21.84 -21.83
N PHE A 350 -1.00 22.67 -21.06
CA PHE A 350 -1.54 23.31 -19.86
C PHE A 350 -1.98 24.75 -20.05
N MET A 351 -1.47 25.43 -21.08
CA MET A 351 -1.86 26.79 -21.43
C MET A 351 -3.22 26.80 -22.15
N GLY A 352 -4.08 27.79 -21.85
CA GLY A 352 -5.36 27.97 -22.53
C GLY A 352 -6.41 26.88 -22.24
N ARG A 353 -6.33 26.21 -21.08
CA ARG A 353 -7.30 25.16 -20.69
C ARG A 353 -8.68 25.76 -20.43
N SER A 354 -9.71 25.08 -20.89
CA SER A 354 -11.11 25.43 -20.62
C SER A 354 -11.71 24.46 -19.60
N ILE A 355 -12.27 24.95 -18.50
CA ILE A 355 -12.90 24.12 -17.47
C ILE A 355 -14.41 24.31 -17.44
N LYS A 356 -15.12 23.21 -17.20
CA LYS A 356 -16.55 23.19 -16.86
C LYS A 356 -16.72 22.49 -15.51
N ILE A 357 -17.49 23.06 -14.59
CA ILE A 357 -17.70 22.47 -13.27
C ILE A 357 -18.98 21.64 -13.30
N ARG A 358 -18.88 20.38 -12.85
CA ARG A 358 -20.02 19.47 -12.76
C ARG A 358 -20.48 19.33 -11.31
N ASN A 359 -21.67 19.83 -11.01
CA ASN A 359 -22.29 19.71 -9.69
C ASN A 359 -23.68 19.05 -9.80
N LYS A 360 -23.91 17.95 -9.05
CA LYS A 360 -25.18 17.19 -9.01
C LYS A 360 -25.80 16.85 -10.38
N GLY A 361 -25.01 16.77 -11.45
CA GLY A 361 -25.45 16.45 -12.82
C GLY A 361 -25.59 17.66 -13.74
N MET A 362 -25.51 18.89 -13.22
CA MET A 362 -25.48 20.12 -14.02
C MET A 362 -24.03 20.52 -14.32
N LEU A 363 -23.82 21.12 -15.50
CA LEU A 363 -22.53 21.66 -15.97
C LEU A 363 -22.63 23.18 -16.03
N THR A 364 -21.59 23.88 -15.55
CA THR A 364 -21.46 25.34 -15.71
C THR A 364 -21.00 25.72 -17.11
N SER A 365 -21.07 27.02 -17.42
CA SER A 365 -20.42 27.59 -18.60
C SER A 365 -18.89 27.36 -18.55
N PRO A 366 -18.24 27.22 -19.72
CA PRO A 366 -16.79 27.07 -19.81
C PRO A 366 -16.06 28.33 -19.35
N ARG A 367 -14.96 28.16 -18.63
CA ARG A 367 -14.04 29.24 -18.21
C ARG A 367 -12.61 28.90 -18.55
N THR A 368 -11.84 29.88 -19.02
CA THR A 368 -10.44 29.71 -19.40
C THR A 368 -9.51 29.90 -18.21
N ILE A 369 -8.49 29.04 -18.10
CA ILE A 369 -7.46 29.07 -17.07
C ILE A 369 -6.10 29.33 -17.72
N TRP A 370 -5.34 30.25 -17.13
CA TRP A 370 -3.98 30.60 -17.56
C TRP A 370 -2.88 30.30 -16.53
N LYS A 371 -3.25 29.97 -15.28
CA LYS A 371 -2.32 29.59 -14.21
C LYS A 371 -2.75 28.30 -13.51
N GLY A 372 -1.80 27.69 -12.82
CA GLY A 372 -2.00 26.50 -12.02
C GLY A 372 -1.91 25.19 -12.81
N LEU A 373 -1.70 24.11 -12.08
CA LEU A 373 -1.59 22.74 -12.59
C LEU A 373 -2.88 21.96 -12.26
N PRO A 374 -3.47 21.23 -13.22
CA PRO A 374 -4.73 20.51 -12.98
C PRO A 374 -4.58 19.41 -11.93
N GLN A 375 -5.41 19.44 -10.90
CA GLN A 375 -5.48 18.35 -9.91
C GLN A 375 -6.16 17.13 -10.54
N GLY A 376 -5.38 16.10 -10.86
CA GLY A 376 -5.85 14.89 -11.55
C GLY A 376 -5.11 14.59 -12.86
N SER A 377 -4.30 15.53 -13.35
CA SER A 377 -3.29 15.26 -14.38
C SER A 377 -2.15 14.41 -13.80
N VAL A 378 -1.56 13.60 -14.67
CA VAL A 378 -0.45 12.70 -14.35
C VAL A 378 0.86 13.47 -14.21
N LEU A 379 1.05 14.55 -14.99
CA LEU A 379 2.25 15.38 -14.97
C LEU A 379 2.27 16.41 -13.84
N SER A 380 1.12 16.88 -13.35
CA SER A 380 1.07 17.94 -12.33
C SER A 380 2.01 17.73 -11.13
N PRO A 381 2.12 16.53 -10.51
CA PRO A 381 3.01 16.33 -9.37
C PRO A 381 4.50 16.50 -9.69
N ILE A 382 4.97 15.98 -10.84
CA ILE A 382 6.38 16.09 -11.23
C ILE A 382 6.72 17.52 -11.67
N LEU A 383 5.78 18.21 -12.32
CA LEU A 383 5.91 19.62 -12.68
C LEU A 383 5.96 20.53 -11.47
N TYR A 384 5.17 20.25 -10.43
CA TYR A 384 5.25 20.99 -9.17
C TYR A 384 6.63 20.80 -8.51
N ASN A 385 7.17 19.58 -8.50
CA ASN A 385 8.53 19.33 -8.00
C ASN A 385 9.61 20.07 -8.81
N ILE A 386 9.45 20.19 -10.13
CA ILE A 386 10.33 21.03 -10.97
C ILE A 386 10.15 22.50 -10.61
N TYR A 387 8.94 22.96 -10.29
CA TYR A 387 8.69 24.36 -9.97
C TYR A 387 9.46 24.84 -8.73
N ILE A 388 9.53 23.98 -7.71
CA ILE A 388 10.12 24.26 -6.40
C ILE A 388 11.54 23.69 -6.22
N TYR A 389 12.20 23.23 -7.30
CA TYR A 389 13.44 22.46 -7.22
C TYR A 389 14.61 23.20 -6.55
N ASP A 390 14.62 24.53 -6.63
CA ASP A 390 15.64 25.46 -6.15
C ASP A 390 15.27 26.12 -4.80
N LEU A 391 14.09 25.81 -4.25
CA LEU A 391 13.61 26.33 -2.96
C LEU A 391 14.58 26.05 -1.81
N GLU A 392 15.25 24.90 -1.82
CA GLU A 392 16.22 24.54 -0.79
C GLU A 392 17.41 25.50 -0.75
N HIS A 393 17.81 26.05 -1.89
CA HIS A 393 18.95 26.97 -2.01
C HIS A 393 18.61 28.40 -1.61
N SER A 394 17.32 28.76 -1.53
CA SER A 394 16.90 30.11 -1.13
C SER A 394 16.86 30.29 0.39
N ILE A 395 16.98 29.22 1.17
CA ILE A 395 16.89 29.28 2.63
C ILE A 395 18.27 29.47 3.25
N SER A 396 18.30 30.21 4.36
CA SER A 396 19.48 30.41 5.19
C SER A 396 20.16 29.08 5.56
N SER A 397 21.48 29.01 5.43
CA SER A 397 22.28 27.82 5.78
C SER A 397 22.21 27.40 7.24
N PHE A 398 21.69 28.26 8.12
CA PHE A 398 21.44 27.97 9.53
C PHE A 398 20.15 27.16 9.75
N CYS A 399 19.26 27.05 8.76
CA CYS A 399 17.98 26.35 8.86
C CYS A 399 17.98 25.09 8.01
N ASP A 400 17.42 24.01 8.57
CA ASP A 400 17.09 22.81 7.81
C ASP A 400 15.68 22.94 7.23
N ILE A 401 15.47 22.37 6.04
CA ILE A 401 14.18 22.30 5.35
C ILE A 401 13.79 20.86 5.03
N LEU A 402 12.52 20.53 5.24
CA LEU A 402 11.89 19.29 4.78
C LEU A 402 10.64 19.63 3.98
N GLN A 403 10.53 19.04 2.80
CA GLN A 403 9.40 19.27 1.89
C GLN A 403 8.74 17.94 1.54
N TYR A 404 7.41 17.94 1.56
CA TYR A 404 6.61 16.88 0.99
C TYR A 404 5.48 17.53 0.19
N ALA A 405 5.73 17.75 -1.10
CA ALA A 405 4.86 18.55 -1.93
C ALA A 405 4.66 19.96 -1.35
N ASP A 406 3.42 20.33 -1.04
CA ASP A 406 2.99 21.59 -0.44
C ASP A 406 3.20 21.67 1.08
N ASP A 407 3.34 20.53 1.76
CA ASP A 407 3.68 20.49 3.19
C ASP A 407 5.17 20.83 3.38
N LEU A 408 5.44 21.96 4.04
CA LEU A 408 6.79 22.47 4.29
C LEU A 408 7.09 22.52 5.80
N ALA A 409 8.29 22.10 6.19
CA ALA A 409 8.80 22.29 7.55
C ALA A 409 10.20 22.89 7.51
N ILE A 410 10.38 24.03 8.20
CA ILE A 410 11.68 24.67 8.41
C ILE A 410 12.00 24.61 9.90
N TYR A 411 13.21 24.21 10.25
CA TYR A 411 13.60 24.10 11.65
C TYR A 411 15.07 24.42 11.86
N VAL A 412 15.39 24.77 13.10
CA VAL A 412 16.75 25.11 13.54
C VAL A 412 17.01 24.46 14.90
N THR A 413 18.25 24.02 15.11
CA THR A 413 18.74 23.55 16.40
C THR A 413 19.68 24.60 16.98
N ALA A 414 19.45 25.03 18.22
CA ALA A 414 20.27 26.05 18.88
C ALA A 414 20.32 25.83 20.41
N PRO A 415 21.40 26.29 21.08
CA PRO A 415 21.50 26.20 22.54
C PRO A 415 20.52 27.13 23.26
N ASP A 416 20.10 28.24 22.62
CA ASP A 416 19.15 29.21 23.14
C ASP A 416 18.01 29.54 22.16
N ILE A 417 16.91 30.06 22.69
CA ILE A 417 15.68 30.34 21.93
C ILE A 417 15.76 31.64 21.12
N LEU A 418 16.52 32.64 21.56
CA LEU A 418 16.68 33.90 20.83
C LEU A 418 17.47 33.67 19.53
N THR A 419 18.56 32.90 19.59
CA THR A 419 19.31 32.49 18.40
C THR A 419 18.45 31.65 17.46
N ALA A 420 17.66 30.72 18.01
CA ALA A 420 16.70 29.96 17.21
C ALA A 420 15.66 30.88 16.52
N SER A 421 15.09 31.83 17.24
CA SER A 421 14.12 32.81 16.70
C SER A 421 14.75 33.65 15.59
N HIS A 422 15.95 34.19 15.83
CA HIS A 422 16.66 35.00 14.84
C HIS A 422 16.91 34.23 13.54
N HIS A 423 17.48 33.03 13.63
CA HIS A 423 17.75 32.22 12.44
C HIS A 423 16.48 31.80 11.71
N LEU A 424 15.43 31.42 12.44
CA LEU A 424 14.18 30.95 11.85
C LEU A 424 13.40 32.10 11.19
N ASN A 425 13.32 33.27 11.82
CA ASN A 425 12.73 34.48 11.21
C ASN A 425 13.49 34.90 9.95
N ARG A 426 14.84 34.83 9.98
CA ARG A 426 15.66 35.09 8.79
C ARG A 426 15.41 34.06 7.68
N GLY A 427 15.26 32.79 8.03
CA GLY A 427 14.87 31.73 7.08
C GLY A 427 13.49 31.97 6.46
N LEU A 428 12.50 32.37 7.27
CA LEU A 428 11.15 32.71 6.81
C LEU A 428 11.12 33.96 5.92
N TYR A 429 11.98 34.93 6.19
CA TYR A 429 12.13 36.12 5.36
C TYR A 429 12.58 35.76 3.94
N TYR A 430 13.67 34.99 3.79
CA TYR A 430 14.14 34.57 2.48
C TYR A 430 13.18 33.61 1.77
N LEU A 431 12.51 32.74 2.54
CA LEU A 431 11.43 31.92 2.00
C LEU A 431 10.31 32.80 1.42
N ASN A 432 9.89 33.84 2.13
CA ASN A 432 8.83 34.72 1.66
C ASN A 432 9.20 35.43 0.36
N GLN A 433 10.42 35.95 0.27
CA GLN A 433 10.93 36.59 -0.94
C GLN A 433 10.84 35.62 -2.12
N TRP A 434 11.37 34.41 -1.95
CA TRP A 434 11.31 33.39 -2.99
C TRP A 434 9.88 33.02 -3.37
N LEU A 435 8.98 32.81 -2.39
CA LEU A 435 7.58 32.45 -2.67
C LEU A 435 6.87 33.55 -3.46
N THR A 436 7.12 34.82 -3.11
CA THR A 436 6.53 35.98 -3.79
C THR A 436 6.99 36.06 -5.25
N ASP A 437 8.28 35.86 -5.51
CA ASP A 437 8.86 35.82 -6.87
C ASP A 437 8.25 34.69 -7.73
N HIS A 438 7.75 33.64 -7.09
CA HIS A 438 7.12 32.47 -7.73
C HIS A 438 5.58 32.50 -7.65
N GLY A 439 4.96 33.61 -7.27
CA GLY A 439 3.50 33.72 -7.18
C GLY A 439 2.84 32.76 -6.18
N LEU A 440 3.60 32.27 -5.20
CA LEU A 440 3.14 31.42 -4.10
C LEU A 440 2.98 32.26 -2.81
N SER A 441 2.14 31.79 -1.89
CA SER A 441 1.92 32.45 -0.60
C SER A 441 1.69 31.45 0.52
N LEU A 442 2.06 31.82 1.75
CA LEU A 442 1.78 31.01 2.95
C LEU A 442 0.52 31.49 3.67
N SER A 443 -0.13 30.57 4.36
CA SER A 443 -1.19 30.90 5.31
C SER A 443 -0.61 30.91 6.74
N ALA A 444 -0.32 32.10 7.28
CA ALA A 444 0.23 32.23 8.64
C ALA A 444 -0.70 31.63 9.71
N SER A 445 -2.02 31.83 9.57
CA SER A 445 -3.04 31.30 10.49
C SER A 445 -3.16 29.77 10.53
N LYS A 446 -2.81 29.09 9.43
CA LYS A 446 -2.78 27.61 9.36
C LYS A 446 -1.41 27.04 9.71
N SER A 447 -0.36 27.84 9.50
CA SER A 447 1.01 27.52 9.87
C SER A 447 1.17 27.47 11.39
N LYS A 448 2.13 26.69 11.88
CA LYS A 448 2.31 26.45 13.32
C LYS A 448 3.79 26.37 13.68
N THR A 449 4.12 26.97 14.82
CA THR A 449 5.47 26.90 15.40
C THR A 449 5.46 26.01 16.63
N ILE A 450 6.49 25.18 16.81
CA ILE A 450 6.66 24.35 18.00
C ILE A 450 8.13 24.33 18.41
N THR A 451 8.36 24.40 19.72
CA THR A 451 9.68 24.22 20.32
C THR A 451 9.77 22.84 20.94
N PHE A 452 10.75 22.05 20.51
CA PHE A 452 11.06 20.75 21.07
C PHE A 452 12.19 20.90 22.10
N SER A 453 11.91 20.48 23.34
CA SER A 453 12.91 20.44 24.41
C SER A 453 12.54 19.42 25.48
N ARG A 454 13.52 18.99 26.28
CA ARG A 454 13.29 18.21 27.51
C ARG A 454 13.29 19.06 28.77
N LYS A 455 13.59 20.35 28.65
CA LYS A 455 13.47 21.32 29.74
C LYS A 455 12.00 21.48 30.11
N ARG A 456 11.69 21.53 31.41
CA ARG A 456 10.30 21.58 31.93
C ARG A 456 9.59 22.87 31.55
N VAL A 457 10.32 23.97 31.57
CA VAL A 457 9.86 25.30 31.22
C VAL A 457 10.91 25.89 30.29
N PHE A 458 10.45 26.52 29.22
CA PHE A 458 11.32 27.24 28.30
C PHE A 458 10.61 28.49 27.77
N PRO A 459 11.37 29.57 27.46
CA PRO A 459 10.81 30.83 26.99
C PRO A 459 9.87 30.68 25.80
N THR A 460 8.87 31.56 25.72
CA THR A 460 8.05 31.72 24.52
C THR A 460 8.91 32.26 23.39
N ILE A 461 8.73 31.71 22.19
CA ILE A 461 9.42 32.16 21.00
C ILE A 461 8.51 33.07 20.18
N ASP A 462 9.06 34.17 19.68
CA ASP A 462 8.37 35.02 18.73
C ASP A 462 8.82 34.69 17.31
N ILE A 463 7.86 34.32 16.47
CA ILE A 463 8.06 34.00 15.07
C ILE A 463 6.98 34.70 14.26
N SER A 464 7.40 35.52 13.31
CA SER A 464 6.52 36.34 12.49
C SER A 464 6.75 36.08 11.01
N TYR A 465 5.68 36.17 10.22
CA TYR A 465 5.68 36.10 8.76
C TYR A 465 4.89 37.29 8.21
N ASN A 466 5.53 38.18 7.45
CA ASN A 466 4.94 39.43 6.93
C ASN A 466 4.23 40.29 8.00
N GLY A 467 4.80 40.36 9.21
CA GLY A 467 4.21 41.09 10.34
C GLY A 467 3.09 40.36 11.07
N GLU A 468 2.62 39.20 10.58
CA GLU A 468 1.68 38.34 11.29
C GLU A 468 2.41 37.31 12.15
N SER A 469 1.98 37.13 13.40
CA SER A 469 2.57 36.12 14.29
C SER A 469 2.09 34.71 13.94
N ILE A 470 3.01 33.75 13.80
CA ILE A 470 2.68 32.34 13.59
C ILE A 470 2.38 31.71 14.96
N PRO A 471 1.22 31.05 15.15
CA PRO A 471 0.82 30.54 16.45
C PRO A 471 1.78 29.45 16.98
N VAL A 472 2.26 29.66 18.20
CA VAL A 472 3.09 28.69 18.94
C VAL A 472 2.20 27.65 19.60
N VAL A 473 2.49 26.37 19.37
CA VAL A 473 1.70 25.24 19.87
C VAL A 473 2.58 24.19 20.55
N ASN A 474 2.01 23.49 21.53
CA ASN A 474 2.69 22.39 22.22
C ASN A 474 2.61 21.04 21.47
N LYS A 475 1.82 20.98 20.41
CA LYS A 475 1.69 19.80 19.54
C LYS A 475 1.38 20.21 18.12
N VAL A 476 2.02 19.55 17.16
CA VAL A 476 1.80 19.77 15.72
C VAL A 476 1.50 18.45 15.03
N LYS A 477 0.72 18.50 13.95
CA LYS A 477 0.50 17.35 13.08
C LYS A 477 1.31 17.55 11.80
N PHE A 478 2.27 16.68 11.54
CA PHE A 478 3.11 16.72 10.34
C PHE A 478 3.07 15.35 9.65
N LEU A 479 2.76 15.34 8.35
CA LEU A 479 2.69 14.14 7.51
C LEU A 479 1.91 12.96 8.15
N GLY A 480 0.84 13.28 8.88
CA GLY A 480 -0.06 12.31 9.52
C GLY A 480 0.30 11.89 10.96
N ILE A 481 1.44 12.31 11.51
CA ILE A 481 1.86 12.02 12.89
C ILE A 481 1.73 13.28 13.76
N PHE A 482 1.31 13.10 15.02
CA PHE A 482 1.33 14.19 15.99
C PHE A 482 2.64 14.16 16.76
N LEU A 483 3.36 15.28 16.75
CA LEU A 483 4.58 15.49 17.52
C LEU A 483 4.27 16.48 18.64
N ASP A 484 4.53 16.09 19.89
CA ASP A 484 4.47 16.97 21.05
C ASP A 484 5.86 17.49 21.44
N CYS A 485 5.93 18.64 22.09
CA CYS A 485 7.18 19.36 22.42
C CYS A 485 8.21 18.49 23.17
N HIS A 486 7.77 17.45 23.89
CA HIS A 486 8.62 16.55 24.65
C HIS A 486 8.80 15.17 24.01
N MET A 487 8.23 14.92 22.82
CA MET A 487 8.21 13.61 22.14
C MET A 487 7.65 12.46 23.01
N THR A 488 6.61 12.72 23.80
CA THR A 488 5.94 11.71 24.64
C THR A 488 5.09 10.74 23.85
N GLY A 489 4.63 11.13 22.65
CA GLY A 489 3.77 10.34 21.75
C GLY A 489 2.31 10.24 22.19
N THR A 490 1.96 10.80 23.35
CA THR A 490 0.63 10.67 23.97
C THR A 490 -0.50 11.20 23.07
N ALA A 491 -0.31 12.39 22.49
CA ALA A 491 -1.27 13.00 21.58
C ALA A 491 -1.53 12.12 20.34
N HIS A 492 -0.48 11.51 19.79
CA HIS A 492 -0.60 10.63 18.63
C HIS A 492 -1.29 9.31 18.96
N PHE A 493 -0.94 8.67 20.07
CA PHE A 493 -1.55 7.40 20.45
C PHE A 493 -3.03 7.56 20.81
N ASN A 494 -3.42 8.66 21.46
CA ASN A 494 -4.84 8.96 21.71
C ASN A 494 -5.60 9.15 20.39
N TYR A 495 -5.04 9.91 19.45
CA TYR A 495 -5.60 10.09 18.11
C TYR A 495 -5.78 8.76 17.36
N ILE A 496 -4.79 7.86 17.44
CA ILE A 496 -4.90 6.51 16.86
C ILE A 496 -6.01 5.71 17.55
N CYS A 497 -6.07 5.72 18.88
CA CYS A 497 -7.12 5.03 19.63
C CYS A 497 -8.52 5.45 19.14
N ASP A 498 -8.77 6.75 19.04
CA ASP A 498 -10.06 7.30 18.62
C ASP A 498 -10.42 6.91 17.17
N LYS A 499 -9.43 6.90 16.28
CA LYS A 499 -9.61 6.40 14.91
C LYS A 499 -9.93 4.90 14.89
N CYS A 500 -9.21 4.11 15.67
CA CYS A 500 -9.36 2.66 15.72
C CYS A 500 -10.71 2.24 16.31
N GLU A 501 -11.31 2.99 17.24
CA GLU A 501 -12.63 2.67 17.80
C GLU A 501 -13.72 2.59 16.72
N LYS A 502 -13.68 3.46 15.69
CA LYS A 502 -14.57 3.36 14.54
C LYS A 502 -14.41 2.02 13.83
N GLY A 503 -13.18 1.57 13.64
CA GLY A 503 -12.88 0.26 13.06
C GLY A 503 -13.30 -0.92 13.93
N VAL A 504 -13.09 -0.83 15.25
CA VAL A 504 -13.55 -1.83 16.22
C VAL A 504 -15.07 -2.00 16.15
N ASN A 505 -15.80 -0.89 16.04
CA ASN A 505 -17.26 -0.93 15.90
C ASN A 505 -17.70 -1.57 14.58
N ILE A 506 -16.93 -1.42 13.50
CA ILE A 506 -17.18 -2.16 12.27
C ILE A 506 -17.01 -3.67 12.51
N LEU A 507 -15.92 -4.12 13.16
CA LEU A 507 -15.73 -5.53 13.50
C LEU A 507 -16.87 -6.09 14.36
N ARG A 508 -17.31 -5.32 15.37
CA ARG A 508 -18.45 -5.67 16.23
C ARG A 508 -19.77 -5.72 15.47
N SER A 509 -19.98 -4.86 14.48
CA SER A 509 -21.22 -4.91 13.70
C SER A 509 -21.28 -6.14 12.78
N LEU A 510 -20.13 -6.65 12.33
CA LEU A 510 -20.03 -7.82 11.47
C LEU A 510 -20.00 -9.16 12.22
N SER A 511 -19.98 -9.14 13.56
CA SER A 511 -20.08 -10.36 14.36
C SER A 511 -20.57 -10.17 15.78
N GLY A 512 -21.30 -11.17 16.24
CA GLY A 512 -21.52 -11.41 17.66
C GLY A 512 -20.68 -12.57 18.18
N VAL A 513 -21.06 -13.03 19.37
CA VAL A 513 -20.41 -14.11 20.11
C VAL A 513 -20.49 -15.46 19.38
N TRP A 514 -21.58 -15.70 18.64
CA TRP A 514 -21.92 -17.00 18.01
C TRP A 514 -22.29 -16.89 16.53
N TRP A 515 -22.35 -15.68 15.98
CA TRP A 515 -22.83 -15.40 14.61
C TRP A 515 -21.93 -14.36 13.96
N GLY A 516 -21.94 -14.30 12.63
CA GLY A 516 -21.25 -13.27 11.86
C GLY A 516 -20.27 -13.82 10.84
N SER A 517 -19.43 -12.92 10.33
CA SER A 517 -18.46 -13.25 9.30
C SER A 517 -17.34 -14.16 9.80
N HIS A 518 -16.79 -14.96 8.89
CA HIS A 518 -15.71 -15.88 9.22
C HIS A 518 -14.50 -15.14 9.85
N PRO A 519 -13.83 -15.70 10.89
CA PRO A 519 -12.70 -15.05 11.55
C PRO A 519 -11.59 -14.57 10.61
N MET A 520 -11.30 -15.29 9.52
CA MET A 520 -10.33 -14.83 8.53
C MET A 520 -10.77 -13.53 7.82
N CYS A 521 -12.06 -13.36 7.49
CA CYS A 521 -12.59 -12.12 6.93
C CYS A 521 -12.37 -10.95 7.89
N GLN A 522 -12.61 -11.20 9.17
CA GLN A 522 -12.45 -10.21 10.23
C GLN A 522 -10.99 -9.85 10.46
N LYS A 523 -10.08 -10.83 10.39
CA LYS A 523 -8.64 -10.58 10.44
C LYS A 523 -8.16 -9.75 9.25
N ILE A 524 -8.63 -10.04 8.04
CA ILE A 524 -8.33 -9.23 6.84
C ILE A 524 -8.81 -7.78 7.05
N LEU A 525 -10.04 -7.61 7.54
CA LEU A 525 -10.58 -6.29 7.83
C LEU A 525 -9.78 -5.57 8.92
N TYR A 526 -9.52 -6.23 10.05
CA TYR A 526 -8.65 -5.72 11.12
C TYR A 526 -7.30 -5.23 10.58
N ASN A 527 -6.64 -6.03 9.74
CA ASN A 527 -5.37 -5.67 9.14
C ASN A 527 -5.48 -4.39 8.29
N ALA A 528 -6.57 -4.25 7.53
CA ALA A 528 -6.79 -3.14 6.61
C ALA A 528 -7.20 -1.83 7.29
N ILE A 529 -8.09 -1.87 8.28
CA ILE A 529 -8.71 -0.66 8.86
C ILE A 529 -8.24 -0.31 10.28
N ILE A 530 -7.56 -1.21 10.99
CA ILE A 530 -7.09 -0.98 12.37
C ILE A 530 -5.57 -1.12 12.44
N ARG A 531 -5.01 -2.28 12.08
CA ARG A 531 -3.56 -2.53 12.17
C ARG A 531 -2.74 -1.57 11.29
N SER A 532 -3.27 -1.19 10.13
CA SER A 532 -2.66 -0.17 9.27
C SER A 532 -2.42 1.17 9.99
N HIS A 533 -3.30 1.57 10.91
CA HIS A 533 -3.11 2.75 11.76
C HIS A 533 -2.08 2.53 12.87
N PHE A 534 -1.95 1.30 13.39
CA PHE A 534 -0.88 0.95 14.34
C PHE A 534 0.49 0.90 13.69
N ASP A 535 0.56 0.58 12.40
CA ASP A 535 1.82 0.39 11.68
C ASP A 535 2.43 1.74 11.24
N TYR A 536 1.60 2.65 10.71
CA TYR A 536 2.08 3.92 10.13
C TYR A 536 2.87 4.77 11.12
N GLY A 537 4.17 4.99 10.86
CA GLY A 537 5.02 5.89 11.65
C GLY A 537 5.32 5.45 13.08
N SER A 538 4.89 4.24 13.45
CA SER A 538 4.84 3.78 14.84
C SER A 538 6.20 3.64 15.53
N PHE A 539 7.24 3.30 14.78
CA PHE A 539 8.60 3.18 15.30
C PHE A 539 9.28 4.54 15.57
N LEU A 540 8.73 5.65 15.06
CA LEU A 540 9.36 6.96 15.12
C LEU A 540 9.24 7.60 16.50
N LEU A 541 8.22 7.27 17.29
CA LEU A 541 7.94 7.93 18.57
C LEU A 541 8.60 7.26 19.78
N GLU A 542 9.02 6.00 19.68
CA GLU A 542 9.70 5.31 20.79
C GLU A 542 11.15 5.79 20.98
N PRO A 543 11.66 5.96 22.21
CA PRO A 543 11.00 5.73 23.51
C PRO A 543 9.96 6.82 23.84
N CYS A 544 8.81 6.38 24.38
CA CYS A 544 7.64 7.23 24.64
C CYS A 544 6.93 6.84 25.95
N ASN A 545 5.78 7.46 26.24
CA ASN A 545 4.96 7.12 27.40
C ASN A 545 4.38 5.70 27.29
N LYS A 546 4.86 4.78 28.15
CA LYS A 546 4.44 3.36 28.18
C LYS A 546 2.94 3.17 28.43
N SER A 547 2.31 4.02 29.26
CA SER A 547 0.87 3.91 29.56
C SER A 547 0.02 4.20 28.32
N ALA A 548 0.36 5.26 27.58
CA ALA A 548 -0.31 5.59 26.32
C ALA A 548 -0.13 4.47 25.27
N LEU A 549 1.07 3.90 25.19
CA LEU A 549 1.39 2.80 24.27
C LEU A 549 0.60 1.52 24.60
N ASN A 550 0.48 1.17 25.88
CA ASN A 550 -0.27 0.00 26.36
C ASN A 550 -1.75 0.04 25.96
N ARG A 551 -2.35 1.21 25.74
CA ARG A 551 -3.73 1.34 25.25
C ARG A 551 -3.90 0.70 23.87
N LEU A 552 -2.88 0.77 23.00
CA LEU A 552 -2.90 0.13 21.69
C LEU A 552 -2.91 -1.40 21.81
N ASP A 553 -2.14 -1.98 22.74
CA ASP A 553 -2.14 -3.42 22.98
C ASP A 553 -3.50 -3.90 23.53
N VAL A 554 -4.19 -3.07 24.30
CA VAL A 554 -5.56 -3.34 24.75
C VAL A 554 -6.53 -3.36 23.56
N ILE A 555 -6.41 -2.42 22.62
CA ILE A 555 -7.24 -2.38 21.41
C ILE A 555 -6.93 -3.60 20.51
N GLN A 556 -5.65 -3.94 20.28
CA GLN A 556 -5.26 -5.15 19.55
C GLN A 556 -5.93 -6.38 20.16
N ALA A 557 -5.75 -6.60 21.47
CA ALA A 557 -6.35 -7.74 22.16
C ALA A 557 -7.89 -7.75 22.06
N ARG A 558 -8.54 -6.58 22.11
CA ARG A 558 -9.99 -6.45 21.90
C ARG A 558 -10.40 -6.90 20.50
N CYS A 559 -9.67 -6.49 19.45
CA CYS A 559 -9.91 -6.92 18.08
C CYS A 559 -9.72 -8.44 17.93
N LEU A 560 -8.62 -8.99 18.45
CA LEU A 560 -8.34 -10.42 18.36
C LEU A 560 -9.40 -11.27 19.09
N ARG A 561 -9.96 -10.78 20.20
CA ARG A 561 -11.11 -11.42 20.87
C ARG A 561 -12.37 -11.42 20.00
N ILE A 562 -12.68 -10.32 19.32
CA ILE A 562 -13.83 -10.28 18.39
C ILE A 562 -13.61 -11.30 17.27
N ILE A 563 -12.39 -11.36 16.70
CA ILE A 563 -12.02 -12.28 15.62
C ILE A 563 -12.17 -13.74 16.03
N THR A 564 -11.67 -14.11 17.20
CA THR A 564 -11.71 -15.49 17.72
C THR A 564 -13.00 -15.84 18.44
N GLY A 565 -13.82 -14.84 18.77
CA GLY A 565 -14.92 -15.00 19.72
C GLY A 565 -14.46 -15.22 21.17
N ALA A 566 -13.18 -15.04 21.49
CA ALA A 566 -12.63 -15.34 22.82
C ALA A 566 -13.19 -14.44 23.95
N MET A 567 -13.09 -14.94 25.18
CA MET A 567 -13.58 -14.24 26.37
C MET A 567 -12.68 -13.08 26.80
N LYS A 568 -13.22 -12.18 27.62
CA LYS A 568 -12.46 -11.03 28.17
C LYS A 568 -11.27 -11.48 29.03
N SER A 569 -11.41 -12.60 29.75
CA SER A 569 -10.37 -13.20 30.60
C SER A 569 -9.23 -13.86 29.82
N THR A 570 -9.38 -14.08 28.50
CA THR A 570 -8.36 -14.73 27.69
C THR A 570 -7.06 -13.90 27.65
N PRO A 571 -5.88 -14.53 27.90
CA PRO A 571 -4.57 -13.89 27.84
C PRO A 571 -4.22 -13.31 26.47
N LYS A 572 -3.54 -12.15 26.47
CA LYS A 572 -3.16 -11.42 25.24
C LYS A 572 -2.17 -12.20 24.36
N ASN A 573 -1.15 -12.82 24.97
CA ASN A 573 -0.12 -13.60 24.28
C ASN A 573 -0.72 -14.81 23.55
N ALA A 574 -1.67 -15.52 24.18
CA ALA A 574 -2.38 -16.62 23.53
C ALA A 574 -3.21 -16.15 22.31
N LEU A 575 -3.91 -15.02 22.42
CA LEU A 575 -4.67 -14.43 21.30
C LEU A 575 -3.78 -14.05 20.11
N GLN A 576 -2.60 -13.49 20.41
CA GLN A 576 -1.60 -13.11 19.40
C GLN A 576 -1.14 -14.33 18.61
N VAL A 577 -0.81 -15.44 19.27
CA VAL A 577 -0.37 -16.69 18.61
C VAL A 577 -1.52 -17.37 17.86
N GLU A 578 -2.71 -17.48 18.45
CA GLU A 578 -3.89 -18.11 17.82
C GLU A 578 -4.30 -17.36 16.53
N CYS A 579 -4.18 -16.03 16.52
CA CYS A 579 -4.41 -15.21 15.34
C CYS A 579 -3.16 -15.00 14.46
N ALA A 580 -2.00 -15.59 14.77
CA ALA A 580 -0.73 -15.30 14.09
C ALA A 580 -0.50 -13.77 13.88
N ASP A 581 -0.69 -12.98 14.94
CA ASP A 581 -0.48 -11.53 14.97
C ASP A 581 0.52 -11.17 16.09
N PRO A 582 1.72 -10.67 15.76
CA PRO A 582 2.77 -10.44 16.76
C PRO A 582 2.41 -9.31 17.74
N PRO A 583 3.05 -9.28 18.92
CA PRO A 583 3.06 -8.11 19.79
C PRO A 583 3.41 -6.83 19.04
N LEU A 584 2.72 -5.73 19.35
CA LEU A 584 2.92 -4.47 18.62
C LEU A 584 4.35 -3.92 18.80
N SER A 585 5.01 -4.18 19.93
CA SER A 585 6.42 -3.83 20.15
C SER A 585 7.35 -4.47 19.12
N LEU A 586 7.28 -5.79 18.97
CA LEU A 586 8.06 -6.53 17.97
C LEU A 586 7.71 -6.10 16.55
N ARG A 587 6.42 -5.83 16.30
CA ARG A 587 5.96 -5.32 15.00
C ARG A 587 6.55 -3.96 14.66
N ARG A 588 6.66 -3.03 15.62
CA ARG A 588 7.29 -1.72 15.41
C ARG A 588 8.78 -1.85 15.14
N GLN A 589 9.49 -2.73 15.86
CA GLN A 589 10.89 -3.03 15.57
C GLN A 589 11.06 -3.57 14.14
N PHE A 590 10.22 -4.52 13.73
CA PHE A 590 10.22 -5.05 12.36
C PHE A 590 9.96 -3.96 11.29
N LEU A 591 9.06 -3.01 11.55
CA LEU A 591 8.80 -1.90 10.64
C LEU A 591 10.01 -0.94 10.56
N ALA A 592 10.69 -0.68 11.67
CA ALA A 592 11.93 0.09 11.69
C ALA A 592 13.04 -0.61 10.88
N ASP A 593 13.16 -1.93 11.05
CA ASP A 593 14.13 -2.76 10.34
C ASP A 593 13.91 -2.70 8.83
N ARG A 594 12.66 -2.83 8.39
CA ARG A 594 12.28 -2.75 6.98
C ARG A 594 12.49 -1.37 6.39
N PHE A 595 12.16 -0.32 7.14
CA PHE A 595 12.38 1.05 6.72
C PHE A 595 13.88 1.30 6.52
N LEU A 596 14.70 0.98 7.54
CA LEU A 596 16.13 1.21 7.49
C LEU A 596 16.81 0.39 6.38
N SER A 597 16.43 -0.88 6.20
CA SER A 597 16.93 -1.76 5.12
C SER A 597 16.73 -1.14 3.73
N LYS A 598 15.61 -0.44 3.52
CA LYS A 598 15.32 0.26 2.27
C LYS A 598 16.16 1.54 2.14
N THR A 599 16.26 2.33 3.21
CA THR A 599 17.02 3.59 3.17
C THR A 599 18.52 3.37 3.01
N LEU A 600 19.08 2.29 3.57
CA LEU A 600 20.51 1.95 3.47
C LEU A 600 20.98 1.69 2.04
N GLN A 601 20.07 1.32 1.15
CA GLN A 601 20.37 1.20 -0.27
C GLN A 601 20.87 2.53 -0.86
N LEU A 602 20.46 3.67 -0.31
CA LEU A 602 20.85 4.99 -0.76
C LEU A 602 21.94 5.57 0.15
N SER A 603 23.19 5.56 -0.31
CA SER A 603 24.33 6.10 0.46
C SER A 603 24.24 7.62 0.64
N SER A 604 23.56 8.31 -0.29
CA SER A 604 23.34 9.77 -0.27
C SER A 604 22.23 10.22 0.68
N HIS A 605 21.48 9.29 1.30
CA HIS A 605 20.32 9.65 2.10
C HIS A 605 20.73 10.40 3.39
N PRO A 606 20.18 11.59 3.68
CA PRO A 606 20.65 12.45 4.78
C PRO A 606 20.47 11.82 6.17
N LEU A 607 19.52 10.90 6.32
CA LEU A 607 19.26 10.19 7.57
C LEU A 607 20.47 9.39 8.09
N HIS A 608 21.30 8.81 7.22
CA HIS A 608 22.38 7.91 7.65
C HIS A 608 23.37 8.61 8.56
N ARG A 609 23.93 9.75 8.11
CA ARG A 609 24.88 10.54 8.90
C ARG A 609 24.28 11.01 10.24
N LYS A 610 23.00 11.41 10.23
CA LYS A 610 22.28 11.86 11.43
C LYS A 610 22.08 10.70 12.42
N LEU A 611 21.72 9.52 11.94
CA LEU A 611 21.57 8.32 12.79
C LEU A 611 22.91 7.82 13.33
N GLU A 612 23.99 7.88 12.54
CA GLU A 612 25.33 7.53 13.01
C GLU A 612 25.81 8.47 14.12
N SER A 613 25.60 9.78 13.93
CA SER A 613 25.86 10.78 14.97
C SER A 613 25.06 10.50 16.24
N LEU A 614 23.78 10.14 16.08
CA LEU A 614 22.91 9.79 17.20
C LEU A 614 23.38 8.51 17.90
N LEU A 615 23.85 7.51 17.15
CA LEU A 615 24.38 6.25 17.71
C LEU A 615 25.62 6.50 18.56
N LEU A 616 26.55 7.32 18.07
CA LEU A 616 27.75 7.70 18.81
C LEU A 616 27.39 8.38 20.15
N LEU A 617 26.48 9.35 20.11
CA LEU A 617 25.97 9.99 21.33
C LEU A 617 25.21 9.01 22.22
N ALA A 618 24.45 8.08 21.66
CA ALA A 618 23.67 7.12 22.43
C ALA A 618 24.52 6.13 23.23
N VAL A 619 25.72 5.80 22.74
CA VAL A 619 26.66 4.95 23.46
C VAL A 619 27.39 5.72 24.55
N ASN A 620 27.76 6.98 24.30
CA ASN A 620 28.69 7.72 25.17
C ASN A 620 28.01 8.69 26.15
N ASN A 621 26.75 9.07 25.94
CA ASN A 621 26.10 10.15 26.69
C ASN A 621 25.19 9.61 27.80
N SER A 622 25.29 10.19 28.99
CA SER A 622 24.50 9.84 30.17
C SER A 622 22.98 9.96 29.98
N TYR A 623 22.53 10.82 29.05
CA TYR A 623 21.12 10.95 28.65
C TYR A 623 20.50 9.61 28.25
N TRP A 624 21.29 8.69 27.71
CA TRP A 624 20.83 7.41 27.15
C TRP A 624 20.94 6.20 28.09
N PHE A 625 21.72 6.27 29.18
CA PHE A 625 21.96 5.10 30.05
C PHE A 625 20.68 4.46 30.61
N ASN A 626 19.70 5.28 30.99
CA ASN A 626 18.43 4.79 31.56
C ASN A 626 17.27 4.74 30.55
N LYS A 627 17.55 4.89 29.25
CA LYS A 627 16.53 4.95 28.19
C LYS A 627 16.69 3.83 27.18
N SER A 628 15.58 3.20 26.84
CA SER A 628 15.57 2.27 25.70
C SER A 628 15.84 3.03 24.41
N TRP A 629 16.78 2.54 23.62
CA TRP A 629 17.07 3.13 22.31
C TRP A 629 15.84 3.10 21.39
N PRO A 630 15.69 4.11 20.51
CA PRO A 630 14.66 4.11 19.48
C PRO A 630 14.76 2.84 18.62
N PRO A 631 13.64 2.27 18.14
CA PRO A 631 13.67 1.07 17.31
C PRO A 631 14.59 1.19 16.09
N ILE A 632 14.60 2.35 15.41
CA ILE A 632 15.46 2.61 14.26
C ILE A 632 16.96 2.59 14.62
N LEU A 633 17.32 3.02 15.83
CA LEU A 633 18.70 3.00 16.32
C LEU A 633 19.15 1.57 16.66
N LYS A 634 18.25 0.77 17.25
CA LYS A 634 18.47 -0.67 17.46
C LYS A 634 18.66 -1.40 16.12
N SER A 635 17.86 -1.05 15.12
CA SER A 635 18.00 -1.57 13.75
C SER A 635 19.39 -1.25 13.20
N LEU A 636 19.83 0.02 13.29
CA LEU A 636 21.14 0.45 12.79
C LEU A 636 22.28 -0.32 13.46
N ASN A 637 22.27 -0.39 14.80
CA ASN A 637 23.30 -1.11 15.56
C ASN A 637 23.38 -2.58 15.14
N ARG A 638 22.24 -3.24 14.94
CA ARG A 638 22.21 -4.64 14.49
C ARG A 638 22.71 -4.79 13.06
N LEU A 639 22.33 -3.89 12.15
CA LEU A 639 22.75 -3.95 10.75
C LEU A 639 24.26 -3.68 10.58
N LYS A 640 24.85 -2.80 11.39
CA LYS A 640 26.32 -2.58 11.41
C LYS A 640 27.10 -3.86 11.79
N ASN A 641 26.50 -4.74 12.59
CA ASN A 641 27.14 -5.95 13.09
C ASN A 641 26.95 -7.19 12.18
N ILE A 642 26.42 -7.03 10.95
CA ILE A 642 26.13 -8.17 10.06
C ILE A 642 27.39 -8.81 9.44
N GLY A 643 28.57 -8.17 9.57
CA GLY A 643 29.85 -8.75 9.16
C GLY A 643 30.10 -8.80 7.64
N TYR A 644 29.14 -8.35 6.83
CA TYR A 644 29.26 -8.25 5.37
C TYR A 644 28.79 -6.87 4.89
N PRO A 645 29.44 -6.30 3.85
CA PRO A 645 29.05 -5.02 3.29
C PRO A 645 27.69 -5.12 2.57
N CYS A 646 26.89 -4.06 2.70
CA CYS A 646 25.64 -3.92 1.97
C CYS A 646 25.88 -3.17 0.65
N VAL A 647 25.21 -3.59 -0.43
CA VAL A 647 25.22 -2.87 -1.71
C VAL A 647 24.48 -1.54 -1.54
N THR A 648 25.18 -0.44 -1.79
CA THR A 648 24.63 0.91 -1.75
C THR A 648 24.86 1.64 -3.06
N SER A 649 23.97 2.56 -3.38
CA SER A 649 23.97 3.36 -4.60
C SER A 649 23.74 4.84 -4.27
N LEU A 650 24.22 5.77 -5.11
CA LEU A 650 24.06 7.20 -4.88
C LEU A 650 22.62 7.66 -5.16
N ILE A 651 22.02 7.12 -6.20
CA ILE A 651 20.61 7.27 -6.54
C ILE A 651 19.94 5.89 -6.49
N LEU A 652 18.62 5.82 -6.65
CA LEU A 652 17.97 4.50 -6.68
C LEU A 652 18.50 3.71 -7.88
N PRO A 653 18.82 2.41 -7.77
CA PRO A 653 19.40 1.65 -8.89
C PRO A 653 18.56 1.66 -10.15
N TYR A 654 17.24 1.83 -9.99
CA TYR A 654 16.32 2.07 -11.11
C TYR A 654 16.71 3.26 -11.98
N PHE A 655 17.23 4.34 -11.40
CA PHE A 655 17.69 5.54 -12.11
C PHE A 655 19.16 5.45 -12.52
N GLU A 656 19.95 4.54 -11.97
CA GLU A 656 21.34 4.31 -12.44
C GLU A 656 21.33 3.54 -13.78
N THR A 657 20.41 2.59 -13.93
CA THR A 657 20.26 1.80 -15.15
C THR A 657 19.74 2.66 -16.31
N SER A 658 20.30 2.43 -17.50
CA SER A 658 19.84 3.09 -18.73
C SER A 658 18.34 2.89 -19.00
N TYR A 659 17.68 3.93 -19.51
CA TYR A 659 16.24 3.90 -19.79
C TYR A 659 15.85 2.78 -20.78
N GLU A 660 16.71 2.51 -21.77
CA GLU A 660 16.53 1.41 -22.73
C GLU A 660 16.54 0.03 -22.04
N ALA A 661 17.46 -0.19 -21.10
CA ALA A 661 17.56 -1.46 -20.38
C ALA A 661 16.34 -1.70 -19.49
N ILE A 662 15.72 -0.65 -18.95
CA ILE A 662 14.47 -0.76 -18.18
C ILE A 662 13.32 -1.28 -19.07
N LEU A 663 13.26 -0.80 -20.32
CA LEU A 663 12.20 -1.10 -21.28
C LEU A 663 12.37 -2.42 -22.03
N ILE A 664 13.55 -3.04 -21.92
CA ILE A 664 13.82 -4.30 -22.61
C ILE A 664 12.84 -5.37 -22.14
N ASN A 665 12.26 -6.07 -23.12
CA ASN A 665 11.47 -7.27 -22.88
C ASN A 665 12.34 -8.49 -23.28
N PRO A 666 13.02 -9.13 -22.31
CA PRO A 666 13.92 -10.24 -22.61
C PRO A 666 13.16 -11.43 -23.20
N LYS A 667 13.80 -12.17 -24.12
CA LYS A 667 13.26 -13.40 -24.69
C LYS A 667 13.20 -14.47 -23.59
N ILE A 668 12.01 -14.68 -23.01
CA ILE A 668 11.80 -15.61 -21.91
C ILE A 668 10.69 -16.60 -22.25
N THR A 669 10.99 -17.89 -22.14
CA THR A 669 10.00 -18.98 -22.30
C THR A 669 9.69 -19.59 -20.93
N LEU A 670 8.46 -19.39 -20.43
CA LEU A 670 8.03 -19.89 -19.11
C LEU A 670 7.36 -21.28 -19.12
N ASN A 671 7.02 -21.80 -20.30
CA ASN A 671 6.31 -23.07 -20.40
C ASN A 671 6.80 -23.88 -21.60
N LEU A 672 7.42 -25.03 -21.32
CA LEU A 672 7.81 -26.03 -22.30
C LEU A 672 6.84 -27.22 -22.37
N ASN A 673 5.74 -27.18 -21.61
CA ASN A 673 4.77 -28.28 -21.44
C ASN A 673 5.41 -29.58 -20.92
N ILE A 674 6.50 -29.48 -20.14
CA ILE A 674 7.15 -30.62 -19.50
C ILE A 674 6.44 -30.90 -18.16
N ASN A 675 5.88 -32.09 -18.03
CA ASN A 675 5.25 -32.51 -16.78
C ASN A 675 6.33 -33.00 -15.80
N LYS A 676 6.44 -32.33 -14.64
CA LYS A 676 7.43 -32.61 -13.59
C LYS A 676 7.41 -34.06 -13.10
N ASN A 677 6.24 -34.70 -13.08
CA ASN A 677 6.10 -36.06 -12.56
C ASN A 677 6.22 -37.15 -13.65
N SER A 678 6.53 -36.77 -14.90
CA SER A 678 6.64 -37.76 -15.98
C SER A 678 8.02 -38.42 -15.97
N PRO A 679 8.12 -39.76 -15.99
CA PRO A 679 9.42 -40.45 -16.09
C PRO A 679 10.13 -40.17 -17.42
N THR A 680 9.41 -39.69 -18.45
CA THR A 680 9.97 -39.32 -19.75
C THR A 680 10.42 -37.86 -19.86
N ALA A 681 10.34 -37.08 -18.77
CA ALA A 681 10.61 -35.64 -18.77
C ALA A 681 11.99 -35.26 -19.33
N ASN A 682 13.02 -36.06 -19.03
CA ASN A 682 14.37 -35.82 -19.53
C ASN A 682 14.47 -36.02 -21.06
N ARG A 683 13.91 -37.13 -21.57
CA ARG A 683 13.88 -37.42 -23.02
C ARG A 683 13.05 -36.40 -23.79
N THR A 684 11.90 -35.98 -23.24
CA THR A 684 11.06 -34.96 -23.88
C THR A 684 11.74 -33.60 -23.90
N PHE A 685 12.46 -33.23 -22.83
CA PHE A 685 13.27 -32.02 -22.78
C PHE A 685 14.33 -31.99 -23.90
N TYR A 686 15.20 -32.99 -23.97
CA TYR A 686 16.28 -33.00 -24.97
C TYR A 686 15.75 -33.09 -26.41
N ASN A 687 14.63 -33.78 -26.66
CA ASN A 687 13.96 -33.77 -27.96
C ASN A 687 13.45 -32.37 -28.35
N LEU A 688 12.84 -31.64 -27.40
CA LEU A 688 12.36 -30.28 -27.62
C LEU A 688 13.51 -29.30 -27.86
N VAL A 689 14.59 -29.44 -27.06
CA VAL A 689 15.76 -28.58 -27.16
C VAL A 689 16.51 -28.81 -28.46
N ALA A 690 16.69 -30.06 -28.88
CA ALA A 690 17.28 -30.40 -30.18
C ALA A 690 16.46 -29.86 -31.36
N LYS A 691 15.12 -29.80 -31.23
CA LYS A 691 14.25 -29.26 -32.29
C LYS A 691 14.27 -27.73 -32.36
N LYS A 692 14.33 -27.05 -31.21
CA LYS A 692 14.14 -25.59 -31.14
C LYS A 692 15.44 -24.80 -31.09
N TRP A 693 16.50 -25.40 -30.55
CA TRP A 693 17.81 -24.77 -30.29
C TRP A 693 18.98 -25.71 -30.67
N SER A 694 18.93 -26.36 -31.83
CA SER A 694 19.96 -27.34 -32.28
C SER A 694 21.39 -26.78 -32.29
N ASP A 695 21.57 -25.51 -32.68
CA ASP A 695 22.88 -24.87 -32.86
C ASP A 695 23.22 -23.83 -31.78
N TRP A 696 22.52 -23.87 -30.65
CA TRP A 696 22.71 -22.89 -29.56
C TRP A 696 23.58 -23.47 -28.46
N LEU A 697 24.35 -22.63 -27.75
CA LEU A 697 25.04 -23.06 -26.55
C LEU A 697 24.05 -23.25 -25.39
N TYR A 698 24.09 -24.42 -24.75
CA TYR A 698 23.26 -24.71 -23.58
C TYR A 698 24.01 -24.32 -22.32
N ILE A 699 23.36 -23.52 -21.48
CA ILE A 699 23.86 -23.10 -20.17
C ILE A 699 22.79 -23.43 -19.13
N PHE A 700 23.17 -24.08 -18.04
CA PHE A 700 22.29 -24.39 -16.92
C PHE A 700 22.71 -23.58 -15.71
N THR A 701 21.74 -23.06 -14.96
CA THR A 701 22.00 -22.21 -13.78
C THR A 701 21.15 -22.66 -12.61
N ASP A 702 21.75 -22.69 -11.42
CA ASP A 702 21.02 -22.98 -10.18
C ASP A 702 21.66 -22.30 -8.96
N ALA A 703 20.93 -22.24 -7.86
CA ALA A 703 21.44 -21.81 -6.56
C ALA A 703 20.83 -22.59 -5.40
N SER A 704 21.65 -22.87 -4.39
CA SER A 704 21.26 -23.71 -3.26
C SER A 704 21.63 -23.09 -1.92
N LYS A 705 20.78 -23.34 -0.91
CA LYS A 705 21.02 -22.95 0.48
C LYS A 705 20.80 -24.14 1.40
N LEU A 706 21.89 -24.70 1.92
CA LEU A 706 21.86 -25.93 2.74
C LEU A 706 21.23 -25.71 4.12
N SER A 707 21.42 -24.53 4.73
CA SER A 707 20.80 -24.19 6.01
C SER A 707 20.58 -22.67 6.14
N PRO A 708 19.70 -22.21 7.05
CA PRO A 708 19.45 -20.78 7.26
C PRO A 708 20.69 -19.95 7.63
N PHE A 709 21.71 -20.59 8.22
CA PHE A 709 22.93 -19.94 8.70
C PHE A 709 24.14 -20.12 7.77
N LYS A 710 24.04 -20.97 6.76
CA LYS A 710 25.08 -21.15 5.74
C LYS A 710 24.91 -20.17 4.58
N CYS A 711 26.01 -19.94 3.87
CA CYS A 711 26.05 -19.21 2.60
C CYS A 711 25.09 -19.79 1.56
N VAL A 712 24.76 -18.99 0.55
CA VAL A 712 24.06 -19.46 -0.65
C VAL A 712 25.11 -19.72 -1.72
N GLY A 713 25.13 -20.94 -2.25
CA GLY A 713 25.96 -21.30 -3.39
C GLY A 713 25.19 -21.05 -4.68
N SER A 714 25.87 -20.56 -5.70
CA SER A 714 25.32 -20.23 -7.02
C SER A 714 26.23 -20.85 -8.07
N ALA A 715 25.66 -21.48 -9.10
CA ALA A 715 26.42 -22.21 -10.10
C ALA A 715 25.91 -21.98 -11.52
N VAL A 716 26.86 -21.94 -12.46
CA VAL A 716 26.63 -21.98 -13.91
C VAL A 716 27.35 -23.18 -14.48
N TRP A 717 26.63 -24.01 -15.21
CA TRP A 717 27.15 -25.22 -15.86
C TRP A 717 27.00 -25.13 -17.37
N ILE A 718 28.12 -25.33 -18.09
CA ILE A 718 28.17 -25.30 -19.55
C ILE A 718 28.66 -26.66 -20.06
N PRO A 719 27.74 -27.60 -20.42
CA PRO A 719 28.09 -28.98 -20.74
C PRO A 719 29.09 -29.12 -21.91
N LYS A 720 28.93 -28.32 -22.97
CA LYS A 720 29.74 -28.41 -24.20
C LYS A 720 31.24 -28.30 -23.94
N TYR A 721 31.62 -27.44 -23.00
CA TYR A 721 33.03 -27.18 -22.65
C TYR A 721 33.41 -27.75 -21.29
N LYS A 722 32.46 -28.41 -20.59
CA LYS A 722 32.60 -28.86 -19.19
C LYS A 722 33.06 -27.75 -18.24
N ILE A 723 32.58 -26.52 -18.46
CA ILE A 723 32.92 -25.36 -17.64
C ILE A 723 31.91 -25.23 -16.49
N VAL A 724 32.44 -25.05 -15.28
CA VAL A 724 31.67 -24.77 -14.07
C VAL A 724 32.11 -23.40 -13.54
N LEU A 725 31.15 -22.51 -13.32
CA LEU A 725 31.37 -21.25 -12.60
C LEU A 725 30.61 -21.30 -11.29
N ASN A 726 31.32 -21.36 -10.16
CA ASN A 726 30.74 -21.49 -8.83
C ASN A 726 31.03 -20.26 -7.98
N TYR A 727 29.98 -19.69 -7.39
CA TYR A 727 30.03 -18.46 -6.60
C TYR A 727 29.38 -18.66 -5.24
N ARG A 728 29.89 -17.91 -4.25
CA ARG A 728 29.40 -17.93 -2.88
C ARG A 728 28.82 -16.57 -2.51
N CYS A 729 27.55 -16.56 -2.12
CA CYS A 729 26.85 -15.38 -1.60
C CYS A 729 26.77 -15.44 -0.06
N PRO A 730 26.58 -14.30 0.64
CA PRO A 730 26.55 -14.26 2.11
C PRO A 730 25.47 -15.16 2.71
N PRO A 731 25.62 -15.60 3.98
CA PRO A 731 24.60 -16.36 4.70
C PRO A 731 23.23 -15.67 4.75
N GLN A 732 23.23 -14.34 4.71
CA GLN A 732 22.02 -13.51 4.72
C GLN A 732 21.29 -13.48 3.38
N ALA A 733 21.96 -13.86 2.28
CA ALA A 733 21.37 -13.88 0.96
C ALA A 733 20.21 -14.90 0.88
N SER A 734 19.21 -14.54 0.09
CA SER A 734 18.13 -15.43 -0.31
C SER A 734 18.56 -16.33 -1.47
N VAL A 735 17.86 -17.46 -1.65
CA VAL A 735 18.06 -18.34 -2.82
C VAL A 735 17.82 -17.54 -4.12
N PHE A 736 16.83 -16.65 -4.12
CA PHE A 736 16.57 -15.70 -5.23
C PHE A 736 17.80 -14.88 -5.62
N THR A 737 18.59 -14.39 -4.64
CA THR A 737 19.84 -13.67 -4.92
C THR A 737 20.84 -14.59 -5.61
N GLY A 738 21.01 -15.82 -5.11
CA GLY A 738 21.90 -16.81 -5.72
C GLY A 738 21.49 -17.18 -7.15
N GLU A 739 20.19 -17.40 -7.40
CA GLU A 739 19.65 -17.70 -8.73
C GLU A 739 19.89 -16.53 -9.70
N ALA A 740 19.67 -15.30 -9.24
CA ALA A 740 19.93 -14.11 -10.03
C ALA A 740 21.43 -13.90 -10.29
N VAL A 741 22.32 -14.27 -9.36
CA VAL A 741 23.79 -14.25 -9.58
C VAL A 741 24.16 -15.27 -10.66
N ALA A 742 23.60 -16.48 -10.63
CA ALA A 742 23.89 -17.50 -11.64
C ALA A 742 23.49 -17.02 -13.04
N ILE A 743 22.29 -16.43 -13.18
CA ILE A 743 21.82 -15.86 -14.45
C ILE A 743 22.70 -14.67 -14.88
N TYR A 744 23.09 -13.79 -13.95
CA TYR A 744 23.99 -12.67 -14.22
C TYR A 744 25.33 -13.17 -14.79
N GLU A 745 25.96 -14.14 -14.13
CA GLU A 745 27.26 -14.69 -14.54
C GLU A 745 27.16 -15.47 -15.85
N ALA A 746 26.07 -16.19 -16.10
CA ALA A 746 25.82 -16.85 -17.39
C ALA A 746 25.77 -15.84 -18.55
N ILE A 747 25.08 -14.71 -18.39
CA ILE A 747 24.98 -13.68 -19.43
C ILE A 747 26.30 -12.93 -19.57
N SER A 748 26.97 -12.63 -18.46
CA SER A 748 28.33 -12.05 -18.46
C SER A 748 29.33 -12.93 -19.23
N TYR A 749 29.24 -14.26 -19.07
CA TYR A 749 30.05 -15.22 -19.81
C TYR A 749 29.75 -15.17 -21.32
N ILE A 750 28.47 -15.15 -21.72
CA ILE A 750 28.05 -15.03 -23.12
C ILE A 750 28.61 -13.75 -23.76
N LEU A 751 28.49 -12.62 -23.05
CA LEU A 751 28.91 -11.31 -23.55
C LEU A 751 30.43 -11.22 -23.70
N SER A 752 31.18 -11.67 -22.68
CA SER A 752 32.66 -11.64 -22.69
C SER A 752 33.27 -12.52 -23.77
N HIS A 753 32.67 -13.69 -24.04
CA HIS A 753 33.15 -14.62 -25.06
C HIS A 753 32.46 -14.42 -26.43
N LYS A 754 31.61 -13.39 -26.56
CA LYS A 754 30.86 -13.04 -27.78
C LYS A 754 30.14 -14.24 -28.42
N ILE A 755 29.45 -15.04 -27.60
CA ILE A 755 28.80 -16.28 -28.06
C ILE A 755 27.51 -15.91 -28.81
N PRO A 756 27.37 -16.25 -30.10
CA PRO A 756 26.34 -15.67 -30.96
C PRO A 756 24.91 -16.13 -30.62
N LYS A 757 24.73 -17.40 -30.23
CA LYS A 757 23.42 -17.98 -29.90
C LYS A 757 23.53 -18.82 -28.63
N SER A 758 22.82 -18.42 -27.58
CA SER A 758 22.88 -19.08 -26.26
C SER A 758 21.51 -19.19 -25.62
N VAL A 759 21.22 -20.34 -25.02
CA VAL A 759 20.00 -20.59 -24.25
C VAL A 759 20.36 -20.93 -22.80
N ILE A 760 19.76 -20.19 -21.87
CA ILE A 760 19.96 -20.36 -20.43
C ILE A 760 18.76 -21.08 -19.85
N PHE A 761 18.97 -22.25 -19.28
CA PHE A 761 17.97 -23.04 -18.57
C PHE A 761 18.08 -22.79 -17.06
N THR A 762 16.98 -22.37 -16.45
CA THR A 762 16.88 -22.11 -15.00
C THR A 762 15.55 -22.62 -14.47
N ASP A 763 15.55 -23.13 -13.24
CA ASP A 763 14.31 -23.47 -12.52
C ASP A 763 13.74 -22.30 -11.69
N SER A 764 14.46 -21.17 -11.66
CA SER A 764 14.02 -19.95 -10.98
C SER A 764 12.91 -19.23 -11.75
N LYS A 765 11.69 -19.70 -11.56
CA LYS A 765 10.49 -18.97 -12.04
C LYS A 765 10.41 -17.57 -11.45
N SER A 766 10.94 -17.38 -10.24
CA SER A 766 10.88 -16.12 -9.51
C SER A 766 11.77 -15.03 -10.15
N CYS A 767 13.00 -15.37 -10.56
CA CYS A 767 13.88 -14.47 -11.31
C CYS A 767 13.28 -14.10 -12.68
N LEU A 768 12.76 -15.10 -13.42
CA LEU A 768 12.16 -14.86 -14.75
C LEU A 768 10.92 -13.96 -14.69
N MET A 769 10.04 -14.19 -13.71
CA MET A 769 8.90 -13.31 -13.46
C MET A 769 9.35 -11.89 -13.09
N SER A 770 10.45 -11.75 -12.34
CA SER A 770 11.02 -10.43 -12.02
C SER A 770 11.60 -9.74 -13.26
N LEU A 771 12.21 -10.47 -14.20
CA LEU A 771 12.72 -9.92 -15.46
C LEU A 771 11.61 -9.45 -16.42
N GLN A 772 10.49 -10.19 -16.49
CA GLN A 772 9.32 -9.82 -17.29
C GLN A 772 8.45 -8.73 -16.65
N SER A 773 8.63 -8.47 -15.36
CA SER A 773 7.79 -7.54 -14.63
C SER A 773 7.91 -6.09 -15.13
N ASN A 774 6.80 -5.36 -15.05
CA ASN A 774 6.78 -3.94 -15.39
C ASN A 774 7.45 -3.11 -14.27
N ILE A 775 8.66 -2.63 -14.57
CA ILE A 775 9.55 -1.95 -13.64
C ILE A 775 8.97 -0.59 -13.16
N PHE A 776 8.18 0.08 -14.00
CA PHE A 776 7.55 1.35 -13.64
C PHE A 776 6.53 1.20 -12.49
N LYS A 777 6.01 -0.01 -12.23
CA LYS A 777 5.04 -0.28 -11.15
C LYS A 777 5.64 -0.73 -9.83
N MET A 778 6.85 -1.26 -9.84
CA MET A 778 7.37 -1.93 -8.66
C MET A 778 7.93 -0.91 -7.67
N ASN A 779 7.55 -1.07 -6.40
CA ASN A 779 8.05 -0.25 -5.29
C ASN A 779 9.47 -0.63 -4.86
N SER A 780 9.94 -1.82 -5.23
CA SER A 780 11.27 -2.35 -4.92
C SER A 780 11.63 -3.40 -5.96
N ILE A 781 12.76 -3.24 -6.64
CA ILE A 781 13.34 -4.21 -7.57
C ILE A 781 14.75 -4.49 -7.12
N SER A 782 15.17 -5.75 -7.20
CA SER A 782 16.55 -6.13 -6.92
C SER A 782 17.48 -5.42 -7.89
N PRO A 783 18.52 -4.70 -7.41
CA PRO A 783 19.52 -4.08 -8.28
C PRO A 783 20.16 -5.07 -9.25
N LEU A 784 20.28 -6.33 -8.86
CA LEU A 784 20.85 -7.39 -9.70
C LEU A 784 19.99 -7.69 -10.93
N ILE A 785 18.66 -7.66 -10.81
CA ILE A 785 17.75 -7.84 -11.95
C ILE A 785 17.89 -6.71 -12.96
N LEU A 786 18.13 -5.47 -12.49
CA LEU A 786 18.38 -4.33 -13.37
C LEU A 786 19.71 -4.48 -14.12
N LYS A 787 20.77 -4.92 -13.42
CA LYS A 787 22.06 -5.26 -14.05
C LYS A 787 21.93 -6.37 -15.09
N ILE A 788 21.13 -7.41 -14.81
CA ILE A 788 20.85 -8.47 -15.80
C ILE A 788 20.19 -7.90 -17.05
N LYS A 789 19.20 -7.00 -16.91
CA LYS A 789 18.56 -6.35 -18.06
C LYS A 789 19.55 -5.53 -18.89
N GLU A 790 20.46 -4.83 -18.23
CA GLU A 790 21.52 -4.06 -18.88
C GLU A 790 22.49 -4.96 -19.66
N LEU A 791 22.88 -6.10 -19.09
CA LEU A 791 23.67 -7.10 -19.81
C LEU A 791 22.92 -7.66 -21.04
N ILE A 792 21.63 -7.96 -20.91
CA ILE A 792 20.81 -8.43 -22.05
C ILE A 792 20.74 -7.36 -23.14
N LEU A 793 20.60 -6.08 -22.76
CA LEU A 793 20.65 -4.97 -23.72
C LEU A 793 21.99 -4.93 -24.46
N ASN A 794 23.10 -5.09 -23.74
CA ASN A 794 24.44 -5.08 -24.32
C ASN A 794 24.68 -6.30 -25.25
N CYS A 795 24.15 -7.47 -24.89
CA CYS A 795 24.13 -8.64 -25.78
C CYS A 795 23.36 -8.34 -27.08
N ASN A 796 22.15 -7.79 -26.97
CA ASN A 796 21.34 -7.45 -28.13
C ASN A 796 22.03 -6.41 -29.03
N LYS A 797 22.67 -5.38 -28.45
CA LYS A 797 23.45 -4.39 -29.19
C LYS A 797 24.67 -4.98 -29.88
N SER A 798 25.25 -6.04 -29.32
CA SER A 798 26.37 -6.79 -29.89
C SER A 798 25.95 -7.88 -30.87
N GLY A 799 24.66 -8.00 -31.19
CA GLY A 799 24.12 -9.01 -32.10
C GLY A 799 24.07 -10.44 -31.53
N LEU A 800 24.18 -10.59 -30.20
CA LEU A 800 24.14 -11.89 -29.53
C LEU A 800 22.68 -12.24 -29.18
N ASP A 801 22.23 -13.43 -29.59
CA ASP A 801 20.88 -13.92 -29.29
C ASP A 801 20.88 -14.76 -28.01
N VAL A 802 20.16 -14.26 -27.00
CA VAL A 802 20.03 -14.89 -25.68
C VAL A 802 18.57 -15.15 -25.37
N GLU A 803 18.22 -16.41 -25.14
CA GLU A 803 16.89 -16.83 -24.66
C GLU A 803 17.01 -17.48 -23.28
N ILE A 804 16.15 -17.09 -22.34
CA ILE A 804 16.12 -17.68 -20.99
C ILE A 804 14.86 -18.53 -20.84
N VAL A 805 15.03 -19.77 -20.43
CA VAL A 805 13.97 -20.78 -20.45
C VAL A 805 13.79 -21.37 -19.06
N TRP A 806 12.53 -21.34 -18.59
CA TRP A 806 12.17 -21.99 -17.34
C TRP A 806 12.08 -23.51 -17.53
N ILE A 807 12.71 -24.26 -16.63
CA ILE A 807 12.59 -25.71 -16.53
C ILE A 807 12.12 -26.15 -15.14
N PRO A 808 11.37 -27.26 -15.02
CA PRO A 808 10.91 -27.72 -13.73
C PRO A 808 12.06 -28.36 -12.92
N SER A 809 12.20 -27.98 -11.65
CA SER A 809 13.22 -28.52 -10.73
C SER A 809 12.99 -29.99 -10.37
N HIS A 810 14.05 -30.74 -10.10
CA HIS A 810 14.02 -32.14 -9.63
C HIS A 810 13.21 -33.08 -10.54
N CYS A 811 13.44 -32.98 -11.86
CA CYS A 811 12.79 -33.80 -12.88
C CYS A 811 13.75 -34.77 -13.57
N GLY A 812 15.00 -34.87 -13.10
CA GLY A 812 16.03 -35.71 -13.73
C GLY A 812 16.59 -35.14 -15.03
N ILE A 813 16.46 -33.82 -15.28
CA ILE A 813 17.13 -33.15 -16.40
C ILE A 813 18.61 -33.04 -16.04
N GLU A 814 19.45 -33.83 -16.70
CA GLU A 814 20.85 -34.03 -16.32
C GLU A 814 21.64 -32.72 -16.14
N GLY A 815 21.50 -31.78 -17.07
CA GLY A 815 22.16 -30.47 -16.96
C GLY A 815 21.73 -29.63 -15.75
N ASN A 816 20.46 -29.72 -15.34
CA ASN A 816 19.95 -28.99 -14.17
C ASN A 816 20.37 -29.67 -12.86
N GLU A 817 20.33 -31.00 -12.80
CA GLU A 817 20.80 -31.74 -11.60
C GLU A 817 22.31 -31.54 -11.38
N GLN A 818 23.09 -31.41 -12.45
CA GLN A 818 24.52 -31.05 -12.36
C GLN A 818 24.70 -29.61 -11.82
N ALA A 819 23.93 -28.63 -12.32
CA ALA A 819 23.96 -27.27 -11.79
C ALA A 819 23.57 -27.20 -10.30
N ASP A 820 22.54 -27.93 -9.86
CA ASP A 820 22.14 -28.04 -8.44
C ASP A 820 23.26 -28.64 -7.57
N SER A 821 23.89 -29.72 -8.05
CA SER A 821 25.02 -30.34 -7.35
C SER A 821 26.20 -29.36 -7.18
N TRP A 822 26.56 -28.65 -8.25
CA TRP A 822 27.60 -27.62 -8.18
C TRP A 822 27.22 -26.46 -7.26
N ALA A 823 25.96 -26.02 -7.28
CA ALA A 823 25.46 -24.97 -6.40
C ALA A 823 25.52 -25.38 -4.92
N LYS A 824 25.21 -26.64 -4.59
CA LYS A 824 25.36 -27.20 -3.23
C LYS A 824 26.82 -27.21 -2.79
N GLY A 825 27.75 -27.60 -3.67
CA GLY A 825 29.20 -27.56 -3.40
C GLY A 825 29.73 -26.13 -3.21
N ALA A 826 29.24 -25.18 -4.02
CA ALA A 826 29.65 -23.78 -4.00
C ALA A 826 29.38 -23.05 -2.67
N VAL A 827 28.50 -23.59 -1.81
CA VAL A 827 28.26 -23.06 -0.47
C VAL A 827 29.56 -22.98 0.35
N ASP A 828 30.43 -23.98 0.22
CA ASP A 828 31.67 -24.06 0.97
C ASP A 828 32.89 -23.66 0.08
N THR A 829 32.90 -24.04 -1.20
CA THR A 829 34.06 -23.87 -2.12
C THR A 829 33.92 -22.76 -3.18
N GLY A 830 32.77 -22.09 -3.27
CA GLY A 830 32.49 -21.11 -4.31
C GLY A 830 33.32 -19.83 -4.20
N CYS A 831 33.55 -19.18 -5.34
CA CYS A 831 34.28 -17.91 -5.43
C CYS A 831 33.58 -16.81 -4.60
N PRO A 832 34.31 -16.06 -3.75
CA PRO A 832 33.74 -15.03 -2.88
C PRO A 832 33.44 -13.69 -3.56
N SER A 833 33.41 -13.61 -4.89
CA SER A 833 33.19 -12.36 -5.64
C SER A 833 31.82 -11.70 -5.38
N HIS A 834 30.83 -12.48 -4.93
CA HIS A 834 29.45 -12.03 -4.67
C HIS A 834 29.10 -11.95 -3.18
N LEU A 835 30.07 -11.64 -2.31
CA LEU A 835 29.88 -11.54 -0.84
C LEU A 835 29.18 -10.25 -0.35
N MET A 836 28.38 -9.58 -1.19
CA MET A 836 27.62 -8.40 -0.80
C MET A 836 26.15 -8.70 -0.50
N ILE A 837 25.58 -7.97 0.46
CA ILE A 837 24.17 -8.12 0.84
C ILE A 837 23.32 -7.07 0.12
N TYR A 838 22.21 -7.50 -0.50
CA TYR A 838 21.24 -6.60 -1.13
C TYR A 838 20.12 -6.20 -0.16
N SER A 839 19.48 -5.05 -0.43
CA SER A 839 18.44 -4.49 0.45
C SER A 839 17.23 -5.42 0.67
N HIS A 840 16.86 -6.23 -0.33
CA HIS A 840 15.77 -7.21 -0.20
C HIS A 840 16.15 -8.41 0.70
N ASP A 841 17.42 -8.75 0.78
CA ASP A 841 17.92 -9.79 1.69
C ASP A 841 17.83 -9.31 3.15
N LEU A 842 18.18 -8.05 3.41
CA LEU A 842 17.98 -7.41 4.72
C LEU A 842 16.52 -7.40 5.17
N MET A 843 15.57 -7.19 4.25
CA MET A 843 14.14 -7.27 4.55
C MET A 843 13.72 -8.68 4.99
N SER A 844 14.33 -9.71 4.41
CA SER A 844 14.08 -11.11 4.77
C SER A 844 14.66 -11.42 6.16
N LEU A 845 15.84 -10.88 6.48
CA LEU A 845 16.42 -10.96 7.83
C LEU A 845 15.51 -10.30 8.88
N ALA A 846 14.93 -9.14 8.60
CA ALA A 846 13.99 -8.49 9.52
C ALA A 846 12.80 -9.40 9.87
N GLN A 847 12.30 -10.17 8.90
CA GLN A 847 11.20 -11.11 9.11
C GLN A 847 11.64 -12.32 9.95
N ILE A 848 12.86 -12.82 9.73
CA ILE A 848 13.46 -13.89 10.54
C ILE A 848 13.64 -13.42 11.97
N GLU A 849 14.17 -12.21 12.16
CA GLU A 849 14.41 -11.63 13.49
C GLU A 849 13.11 -11.39 14.27
N LEU A 850 12.06 -10.90 13.60
CA LEU A 850 10.73 -10.82 14.18
C LEU A 850 10.25 -12.19 14.69
N LYS A 851 10.40 -13.25 13.87
CA LYS A 851 9.99 -14.60 14.23
C LYS A 851 10.81 -15.15 15.39
N ASN A 852 12.13 -14.96 15.38
CA ASN A 852 13.03 -15.42 16.43
C ASN A 852 12.77 -14.71 17.76
N SER A 853 12.63 -13.38 17.73
CA SER A 853 12.26 -12.58 18.90
C SER A 853 10.89 -12.97 19.45
N TRP A 854 9.90 -13.19 18.58
CA TRP A 854 8.59 -13.62 19.03
C TRP A 854 8.59 -15.05 19.59
N ASN A 855 9.35 -15.98 19.00
CA ASN A 855 9.53 -17.32 19.53
C ASN A 855 10.18 -17.30 20.92
N ARG A 856 11.19 -16.45 21.15
CA ARG A 856 11.81 -16.26 22.48
C ARG A 856 10.78 -15.74 23.49
N GLU A 857 10.01 -14.71 23.15
CA GLU A 857 8.95 -14.17 24.02
C GLU A 857 7.83 -15.20 24.28
N TRP A 858 7.47 -16.00 23.28
CA TRP A 858 6.45 -17.04 23.44
C TRP A 858 6.94 -18.21 24.29
N SER A 859 8.17 -18.67 24.07
CA SER A 859 8.77 -19.78 24.82
C SER A 859 8.79 -19.53 26.32
N THR A 860 9.00 -18.28 26.73
CA THR A 860 8.99 -17.84 28.13
C THR A 860 7.57 -17.55 28.62
N SER A 861 6.82 -16.70 27.91
CA SER A 861 5.51 -16.22 28.38
C SER A 861 4.44 -17.31 28.42
N ARG A 862 4.53 -18.36 27.60
CA ARG A 862 3.54 -19.46 27.57
C ARG A 862 3.49 -20.26 28.86
N HIS A 863 4.56 -20.26 29.67
CA HIS A 863 4.58 -20.95 30.96
C HIS A 863 4.00 -20.11 32.09
N ILE A 864 3.89 -18.80 31.90
CA ILE A 864 3.43 -17.83 32.92
C ILE A 864 1.98 -17.42 32.66
N LYS A 865 1.63 -17.14 31.39
CA LYS A 865 0.29 -16.68 30.98
C LYS A 865 -0.19 -17.49 29.78
N GLY A 866 -1.42 -18.01 29.86
CA GLY A 866 -2.00 -18.82 28.79
C GLY A 866 -1.42 -20.23 28.72
N CYS A 867 -1.04 -20.81 29.86
CA CYS A 867 -0.37 -22.11 29.97
C CYS A 867 -1.13 -23.25 29.30
N HIS A 868 -2.46 -23.25 29.38
CA HIS A 868 -3.32 -24.19 28.65
C HIS A 868 -3.06 -24.15 27.14
N PHE A 869 -3.16 -22.96 26.54
CA PHE A 869 -2.88 -22.77 25.12
C PHE A 869 -1.42 -23.07 24.78
N GLY A 870 -0.48 -22.78 25.68
CA GLY A 870 0.95 -23.08 25.54
C GLY A 870 1.30 -24.57 25.45
N LYS A 871 0.45 -25.45 26.01
CA LYS A 871 0.55 -26.91 25.85
C LYS A 871 0.03 -27.36 24.48
N ILE A 872 -1.03 -26.73 24.00
CA ILE A 872 -1.67 -27.04 22.71
C ILE A 872 -0.85 -26.53 21.52
N GLN A 873 -0.29 -25.32 21.64
CA GLN A 873 0.43 -24.63 20.56
C GLN A 873 1.81 -24.16 21.06
N PRO A 874 2.78 -25.07 21.21
CA PRO A 874 4.12 -24.72 21.70
C PRO A 874 4.89 -23.84 20.72
N GLN A 875 4.68 -24.02 19.41
CA GLN A 875 5.33 -23.25 18.34
C GLN A 875 4.38 -22.25 17.71
N ILE A 876 4.90 -21.10 17.30
CA ILE A 876 4.10 -20.06 16.64
C ILE A 876 3.79 -20.48 15.20
N PRO A 877 2.50 -20.59 14.81
CA PRO A 877 2.14 -20.99 13.45
C PRO A 877 2.37 -19.84 12.45
N PRO A 878 2.71 -20.13 11.19
CA PRO A 878 2.92 -19.10 10.18
C PRO A 878 1.62 -18.39 9.76
N LYS A 879 0.47 -19.07 9.91
CA LYS A 879 -0.88 -18.56 9.64
C LYS A 879 -1.83 -19.09 10.71
N PRO A 880 -2.96 -18.41 10.98
CA PRO A 880 -3.99 -18.94 11.87
C PRO A 880 -4.52 -20.29 11.35
N TRP A 881 -4.86 -21.23 12.22
CA TRP A 881 -5.34 -22.55 11.80
C TRP A 881 -6.61 -22.46 10.95
N PHE A 882 -7.52 -21.54 11.29
CA PHE A 882 -8.77 -21.28 10.55
C PHE A 882 -8.55 -20.68 9.15
N PHE A 883 -7.32 -20.37 8.74
CA PHE A 883 -7.00 -19.98 7.36
C PHE A 883 -7.34 -21.10 6.36
N LYS A 884 -7.06 -22.36 6.73
CA LYS A 884 -7.30 -23.53 5.85
C LYS A 884 -8.78 -23.97 5.83
N PHE A 885 -9.59 -23.51 6.77
CA PHE A 885 -10.96 -23.94 6.98
C PHE A 885 -11.97 -22.83 6.71
N SER A 886 -11.82 -22.13 5.57
CA SER A 886 -12.66 -20.98 5.21
C SER A 886 -14.14 -21.31 5.00
N PHE A 887 -14.50 -22.59 4.93
CA PHE A 887 -15.87 -23.08 4.82
C PHE A 887 -16.59 -23.22 6.17
N LEU A 888 -15.85 -23.22 7.29
CA LEU A 888 -16.46 -23.29 8.62
C LEU A 888 -17.20 -22.00 8.94
N ASN A 889 -18.30 -22.11 9.69
CA ASN A 889 -19.03 -20.92 10.15
C ASN A 889 -18.35 -20.30 11.38
N LYS A 890 -18.76 -19.08 11.73
CA LYS A 890 -18.21 -18.34 12.88
C LYS A 890 -18.47 -19.06 14.22
N GLN A 891 -19.62 -19.72 14.39
CA GLN A 891 -19.97 -20.44 15.62
C GLN A 891 -18.95 -21.54 15.91
N ILE A 892 -18.75 -22.45 14.95
CA ILE A 892 -17.82 -23.59 15.08
C ILE A 892 -16.41 -23.07 15.29
N THR A 893 -15.96 -22.13 14.46
CA THR A 893 -14.59 -21.60 14.55
C THR A 893 -14.32 -20.93 15.90
N SER A 894 -15.29 -20.18 16.44
CA SER A 894 -15.14 -19.52 17.75
C SER A 894 -15.14 -20.52 18.91
N THR A 895 -15.96 -21.56 18.82
CA THR A 895 -16.03 -22.65 19.80
C THR A 895 -14.69 -23.37 19.87
N ILE A 896 -14.10 -23.72 18.72
CA ILE A 896 -12.78 -24.35 18.65
C ILE A 896 -11.69 -23.40 19.17
N CYS A 897 -11.71 -22.11 18.80
CA CYS A 897 -10.77 -21.13 19.35
C CYS A 897 -10.84 -21.09 20.89
N ARG A 898 -12.05 -21.06 21.47
CA ARG A 898 -12.24 -21.02 22.92
C ARG A 898 -11.75 -22.26 23.64
N LEU A 899 -12.02 -23.45 23.08
CA LEU A 899 -11.50 -24.71 23.58
C LEU A 899 -9.97 -24.73 23.57
N ARG A 900 -9.36 -24.34 22.43
CA ARG A 900 -7.89 -24.20 22.31
C ARG A 900 -7.33 -23.23 23.34
N LEU A 901 -7.99 -22.09 23.53
CA LEU A 901 -7.55 -21.05 24.47
C LEU A 901 -7.73 -21.47 25.94
N GLY A 902 -8.55 -22.49 26.24
CA GLY A 902 -8.90 -22.89 27.62
C GLY A 902 -9.93 -21.97 28.28
N HIS A 903 -10.67 -21.23 27.46
CA HIS A 903 -11.71 -20.27 27.87
C HIS A 903 -12.99 -20.57 27.07
N ALA A 904 -13.48 -21.79 27.19
CA ALA A 904 -14.78 -22.23 26.68
C ALA A 904 -15.83 -22.06 27.79
N CYS A 905 -17.06 -21.69 27.44
CA CYS A 905 -18.22 -21.50 28.31
C CYS A 905 -18.78 -22.85 28.80
N THR A 906 -17.91 -23.74 29.27
CA THR A 906 -18.34 -24.99 29.89
C THR A 906 -18.89 -24.72 31.29
N PRO A 907 -19.78 -25.58 31.84
CA PRO A 907 -20.28 -25.43 33.20
C PRO A 907 -19.17 -25.25 34.25
N VAL A 908 -18.09 -26.03 34.17
CA VAL A 908 -16.91 -25.89 35.03
C VAL A 908 -16.29 -24.49 34.94
N PHE A 909 -16.09 -23.98 33.72
CA PHE A 909 -15.51 -22.65 33.54
C PHE A 909 -16.45 -21.55 34.03
N LEU A 910 -17.76 -21.67 33.76
CA LEU A 910 -18.79 -20.71 34.18
C LEU A 910 -18.91 -20.66 35.71
N ALA A 911 -18.80 -21.81 36.39
CA ALA A 911 -18.73 -21.87 37.85
C ALA A 911 -17.49 -21.18 38.39
N LYS A 912 -16.32 -21.44 37.78
CA LYS A 912 -15.05 -20.79 38.14
C LYS A 912 -15.10 -19.25 38.05
N ILE A 913 -15.88 -18.71 37.11
CA ILE A 913 -16.07 -17.25 36.97
C ILE A 913 -17.34 -16.72 37.64
N ARG A 914 -18.01 -17.54 38.45
CA ARG A 914 -19.23 -17.20 39.22
C ARG A 914 -20.41 -16.72 38.37
N ILE A 915 -20.56 -17.28 37.16
CA ILE A 915 -21.75 -17.09 36.32
C ILE A 915 -22.78 -18.19 36.59
N LYS A 916 -22.31 -19.40 36.94
CA LYS A 916 -23.15 -20.51 37.44
C LYS A 916 -22.72 -20.84 38.87
N ASP A 917 -23.65 -21.40 39.64
CA ASP A 917 -23.38 -21.76 41.04
C ASP A 917 -22.65 -23.11 41.16
N HIS A 918 -22.76 -23.99 40.16
CA HIS A 918 -22.16 -25.33 40.16
C HIS A 918 -21.46 -25.70 38.84
N SER A 919 -20.51 -26.64 38.91
CA SER A 919 -19.74 -27.16 37.77
C SER A 919 -20.43 -28.28 36.98
N LEU A 920 -21.56 -28.81 37.46
CA LEU A 920 -22.27 -29.94 36.85
C LEU A 920 -22.71 -29.68 35.40
N CYS A 921 -22.62 -30.73 34.58
CA CYS A 921 -23.14 -30.74 33.21
C CYS A 921 -24.68 -30.74 33.20
N GLU A 922 -25.29 -30.36 32.08
CA GLU A 922 -26.76 -30.36 31.93
C GLU A 922 -27.37 -31.77 31.96
N CYS A 923 -26.56 -32.82 31.79
CA CYS A 923 -26.98 -34.21 31.98
C CYS A 923 -27.09 -34.60 33.48
N GLY A 924 -26.52 -33.80 34.39
CA GLY A 924 -26.57 -34.03 35.84
C GLY A 924 -25.62 -35.10 36.40
N LEU A 925 -24.83 -35.77 35.56
CA LEU A 925 -24.07 -36.98 35.96
C LEU A 925 -22.63 -36.72 36.42
N ASP A 926 -22.00 -35.68 35.89
CA ASP A 926 -20.59 -35.36 36.15
C ASP A 926 -20.35 -33.85 35.94
N GLU A 927 -19.15 -33.38 36.26
CA GLU A 927 -18.72 -32.04 35.93
C GLU A 927 -18.76 -31.80 34.41
N GLY A 928 -19.29 -30.64 34.00
CA GLY A 928 -19.32 -30.21 32.62
C GLY A 928 -17.95 -29.80 32.10
N THR A 929 -16.99 -30.73 32.10
CA THR A 929 -15.69 -30.55 31.46
C THR A 929 -15.82 -30.71 29.94
N PRO A 930 -14.90 -30.13 29.14
CA PRO A 930 -14.84 -30.43 27.72
C PRO A 930 -14.80 -31.95 27.42
N ASP A 931 -14.01 -32.72 28.17
CA ASP A 931 -13.89 -34.16 27.95
C ASP A 931 -15.22 -34.88 28.20
N HIS A 932 -15.94 -34.52 29.28
CA HIS A 932 -17.28 -35.04 29.51
C HIS A 932 -18.24 -34.69 28.35
N ILE A 933 -18.28 -33.42 27.92
CA ILE A 933 -19.20 -32.95 26.86
C ILE A 933 -18.98 -33.67 25.53
N PHE A 934 -17.73 -33.94 25.15
CA PHE A 934 -17.40 -34.54 23.86
C PHE A 934 -17.37 -36.08 23.87
N PHE A 935 -17.05 -36.72 25.00
CA PHE A 935 -16.87 -38.17 25.06
C PHE A 935 -17.90 -38.92 25.90
N ASN A 936 -18.39 -38.34 26.99
CA ASN A 936 -19.11 -39.09 28.03
C ASN A 936 -20.55 -38.58 28.31
N CYS A 937 -20.97 -37.49 27.67
CA CYS A 937 -22.25 -36.84 27.96
C CYS A 937 -23.43 -37.66 27.42
N GLN A 938 -24.32 -38.13 28.31
CA GLN A 938 -25.50 -38.91 27.91
C GLN A 938 -26.52 -38.12 27.07
N ASN A 939 -26.51 -36.79 27.13
CA ASN A 939 -27.33 -35.96 26.24
C ASN A 939 -26.85 -36.03 24.77
N HIS A 940 -25.67 -36.59 24.52
CA HIS A 940 -25.09 -36.79 23.18
C HIS A 940 -24.97 -38.31 22.90
N PRO A 941 -25.99 -38.95 22.29
CA PRO A 941 -26.03 -40.41 22.12
C PRO A 941 -24.91 -40.99 21.24
N ILE A 942 -24.29 -40.16 20.40
CA ILE A 942 -23.10 -40.51 19.61
C ILE A 942 -21.94 -39.75 20.26
N SER A 943 -20.97 -40.48 20.78
CA SER A 943 -19.76 -39.91 21.37
C SER A 943 -18.80 -39.46 20.27
N LEU A 944 -17.83 -38.59 20.59
CA LEU A 944 -16.77 -38.26 19.63
C LEU A 944 -15.93 -39.50 19.28
N TYR A 945 -15.85 -40.52 20.15
CA TYR A 945 -15.18 -41.80 19.83
C TYR A 945 -15.82 -42.52 18.65
N ASP A 946 -17.13 -42.41 18.47
CA ASP A 946 -17.86 -43.09 17.40
C ASP A 946 -17.63 -42.45 16.03
N ILE A 947 -17.18 -41.19 16.01
CA ILE A 947 -16.87 -40.43 14.78
C ILE A 947 -15.39 -40.54 14.42
N LEU A 948 -14.52 -40.80 15.40
CA LEU A 948 -13.07 -40.87 15.21
C LEU A 948 -12.65 -42.21 14.59
N PRO A 949 -11.76 -42.22 13.57
CA PRO A 949 -11.32 -43.46 12.93
C PRO A 949 -10.56 -44.37 13.91
N ASN A 950 -10.74 -45.68 13.73
CA ASN A 950 -10.16 -46.73 14.58
C ASN A 950 -8.62 -46.74 14.59
N THR A 951 -7.98 -46.02 13.68
CA THR A 951 -6.52 -45.87 13.58
C THR A 951 -5.92 -44.94 14.65
N ILE A 952 -6.76 -44.32 15.50
CA ILE A 952 -6.31 -43.38 16.54
C ILE A 952 -6.23 -44.10 17.90
N PRO A 953 -5.10 -44.03 18.63
CA PRO A 953 -4.95 -44.67 19.92
C PRO A 953 -5.89 -44.07 20.97
N ARG A 954 -6.53 -44.92 21.78
CA ARG A 954 -7.47 -44.59 22.86
C ARG A 954 -6.88 -45.03 24.21
N PRO A 955 -7.13 -44.34 25.34
CA PRO A 955 -8.01 -43.19 25.51
C PRO A 955 -7.37 -41.84 25.14
N MET A 956 -8.17 -40.90 24.64
CA MET A 956 -7.76 -39.53 24.32
C MET A 956 -8.59 -38.50 25.08
N ASN A 957 -8.03 -37.30 25.25
CA ASN A 957 -8.74 -36.12 25.75
C ASN A 957 -8.90 -35.08 24.63
N ILE A 958 -9.80 -34.11 24.81
CA ILE A 958 -10.03 -33.07 23.79
C ILE A 958 -8.76 -32.27 23.51
N ASN A 959 -7.91 -32.11 24.52
CA ASN A 959 -6.68 -31.34 24.40
C ASN A 959 -5.69 -32.01 23.45
N SER A 960 -5.56 -33.35 23.47
CA SER A 960 -4.72 -34.09 22.53
C SER A 960 -5.22 -33.92 21.10
N LEU A 961 -6.54 -33.96 20.87
CA LEU A 961 -7.13 -33.70 19.55
C LEU A 961 -6.90 -32.27 19.05
N LEU A 962 -6.92 -31.28 19.95
CA LEU A 962 -6.70 -29.87 19.62
C LEU A 962 -5.23 -29.54 19.36
N THR A 963 -4.28 -30.35 19.84
CA THR A 963 -2.83 -30.15 19.61
C THR A 963 -2.40 -30.44 18.18
N ILE A 964 -3.11 -31.32 17.47
CA ILE A 964 -2.76 -31.73 16.11
C ILE A 964 -3.63 -30.93 15.13
N PRO A 965 -3.10 -29.92 14.41
CA PRO A 965 -3.83 -29.23 13.35
C PRO A 965 -3.96 -30.10 12.09
N ASN A 966 -4.41 -31.36 12.25
CA ASN A 966 -4.80 -32.24 11.17
C ASN A 966 -6.21 -31.85 10.71
N SER A 967 -6.41 -31.72 9.40
CA SER A 967 -7.72 -31.43 8.81
C SER A 967 -8.79 -32.43 9.22
N ILE A 968 -8.41 -33.67 9.47
CA ILE A 968 -9.30 -34.75 9.89
C ILE A 968 -9.94 -34.43 11.25
N TYR A 969 -9.15 -34.11 12.27
CA TYR A 969 -9.67 -33.84 13.63
C TYR A 969 -10.51 -32.57 13.69
N VAL A 970 -10.06 -31.49 13.04
CA VAL A 970 -10.83 -30.24 12.99
C VAL A 970 -12.18 -30.47 12.31
N ASN A 971 -12.22 -31.24 11.22
CA ASN A 971 -13.47 -31.57 10.54
C ASN A 971 -14.40 -32.42 11.41
N MET A 972 -13.86 -33.38 12.17
CA MET A 972 -14.66 -34.25 13.04
C MET A 972 -15.22 -33.49 14.24
N ILE A 973 -14.40 -32.70 14.93
CA ILE A 973 -14.86 -31.81 16.00
C ILE A 973 -15.92 -30.83 15.46
N SER A 974 -15.71 -30.29 14.25
CA SER A 974 -16.67 -29.40 13.60
C SER A 974 -18.01 -30.08 13.32
N LYS A 975 -17.99 -31.32 12.79
CA LYS A 975 -19.19 -32.13 12.58
C LYS A 975 -19.93 -32.39 13.88
N TYR A 976 -19.21 -32.77 14.95
CA TYR A 976 -19.80 -33.01 16.26
C TYR A 976 -20.46 -31.75 16.85
N ILE A 977 -19.76 -30.62 16.83
CA ILE A 977 -20.30 -29.32 17.27
C ILE A 977 -21.55 -28.95 16.47
N GLN A 978 -21.57 -29.22 15.17
CA GLN A 978 -22.70 -28.95 14.30
C GLN A 978 -23.90 -29.86 14.60
N MET A 979 -23.65 -31.15 14.84
CA MET A 979 -24.68 -32.16 15.12
C MET A 979 -25.48 -31.83 16.38
N TYR A 980 -24.80 -31.42 17.45
CA TYR A 980 -25.43 -31.09 18.74
C TYR A 980 -25.60 -29.59 18.98
N ASN A 981 -25.31 -28.74 17.99
CA ASN A 981 -25.37 -27.28 18.08
C ASN A 981 -24.66 -26.69 19.33
N ILE A 982 -23.50 -27.26 19.65
CA ILE A 982 -22.74 -26.93 20.86
C ILE A 982 -22.29 -25.46 20.80
N LYS A 983 -22.53 -24.73 21.90
CA LYS A 983 -22.18 -23.32 22.07
C LYS A 983 -21.34 -23.14 23.33
N LEU A 984 -20.03 -23.36 23.19
CA LEU A 984 -19.03 -23.13 24.23
C LEU A 984 -18.20 -21.88 23.94
#